data_AF-A0AB39UF17-F1
#
_entry.id   AF-A0AB39UF17-F1
#
_cell.length_a   1.000
_cell.length_b   1.000
_cell.length_c   1.000
_cell.angle_alpha   90.00
_cell.angle_beta   90.00
_cell.angle_gamma   90.00
#
_symmetry.space_group_name_H-M   'P 1'
#
loop_
_entity.id
_entity.type
_entity.pdbx_description
1 polymer ?
#
loop_
_entity_poly.entity_id
_entity_poly.type
_entity_poly.pdbx_seq_one_letter_code
_entity_poly.pdbx_strand_id
1 'polypeptide(L)'
;MNSVGFTTSGIQQILADAMARHAQSLRTDVAEDVAAVITVEEDLRFFARTFASVLKQKVLPSCIVIADCSGDTSTPLYTSFEVLEPNARLGESFPKVHTVQVQLVRAKGAVSFSHAVSQALSYARLPESVRGLWLLHDDSRPENPRCLDALREAWHNAPKASLIGAKHVGWDDHDLHNVGYYAARHRLASLAVDGEPDQEQYDARQDVFAVSLAGSLMPLSTLHRTGGVDHWFGTFGESAEISRRICLHSGRVIVVPQAVIAHRRARYEGIRTKNGLPADSDAIHNHYLSVADARLRYRMTDSRMALWPMIWVWLVFQGVAAFAQRLFRKQPYEAICDLCTPWRLFLFLPGAVAARRRLTGGKTVALSSVGMLVAGRSQLRQWKERSEAFAEQGHVTLLSPLAIAHLHRQLRIRMLWIVMLLVISTAAVVASEHDLVMSLFTGGGAASNNLLPFDASWTQLWNAATSNWSYGAGLGVYASPTPFLLVILASDVLTFGHAGTALLLMILLAAPLGAMSFWALAGIFTRSNVIRFATSLLWAASTWLLGIYGNGSVALAVAMIFLPASFAFILRAVGMYRTEMPERPHPSIQSAALASLCFIPVTLSEPQMVLPLIAVFAGFLVIVRSHRTMLLLIPIPSALALSPVLVNTVEFLQAGAWRQLFGDIQIPVSSIDASPRALNALQMIQRGFAMQTVQGTQLGLLQGSGLTVALWASFAVLLVLGISALALPFALRLSRMMWILAVAGLIISLVSVRIRIGTDADGSVAASPLPGLSLVILALLSCVCLIAGTAVHRFIELAQRADIPAIGKGSQRGFASIAKAGRVSLSVVLFACIMVWGAYGALLDSTRSSVTASGSGLPMVARDYLAQKSSHRVIALSAVSDSRIDYSVMRTGNGDIIDSSPAARITQSFGTADSTTETIGQAGAELLSNSADDAIAELTGLGIGGIYVPFTANVNNLGTGSASSSSENATDTLISNITASAGVQSVVSNSDGTYFRLTGLDAYQGGISTKGERSALQNPFRHMWLWCLAICLIVYFLVALPRRTRSSQR
;
A
#
# COMPACT_ATOMS: atom_id res chain seq x y z
N MET A 1 -21.47 4.87 -30.84
CA MET A 1 -21.86 6.28 -30.62
C MET A 1 -23.35 6.36 -30.85
N ASN A 2 -24.10 6.56 -29.76
CA ASN A 2 -25.48 7.06 -29.68
C ASN A 2 -25.69 7.42 -28.21
N SER A 3 -25.03 8.50 -27.80
CA SER A 3 -25.22 9.12 -26.49
C SER A 3 -26.34 10.15 -26.62
N VAL A 4 -27.58 9.72 -26.45
CA VAL A 4 -28.71 10.62 -26.24
C VAL A 4 -28.87 10.77 -24.73
N GLY A 5 -28.77 12.00 -24.25
CA GLY A 5 -28.92 12.34 -22.83
C GLY A 5 -30.28 11.89 -22.32
N PHE A 6 -30.26 11.19 -21.19
CA PHE A 6 -31.47 10.82 -20.45
C PHE A 6 -32.08 12.09 -19.87
N THR A 7 -33.06 12.66 -20.56
CA THR A 7 -34.02 13.58 -19.92
C THR A 7 -34.82 12.75 -18.93
N THR A 8 -34.74 13.13 -17.65
CA THR A 8 -35.54 12.58 -16.55
C THR A 8 -37.02 12.79 -16.83
N SER A 9 -37.65 11.80 -17.46
CA SER A 9 -39.11 11.68 -17.55
C SER A 9 -39.62 11.21 -16.18
N GLY A 10 -40.54 11.98 -15.58
CA GLY A 10 -41.11 11.64 -14.28
C GLY A 10 -41.81 10.27 -14.29
N ILE A 11 -41.98 9.64 -13.11
CA ILE A 11 -42.63 8.33 -12.95
C ILE A 11 -43.96 8.26 -13.72
N GLN A 12 -44.73 9.35 -13.70
CA GLN A 12 -46.01 9.49 -14.41
C GLN A 12 -45.88 9.38 -15.93
N GLN A 13 -44.83 9.95 -16.52
CA GLN A 13 -44.59 9.90 -17.97
C GLN A 13 -44.20 8.48 -18.41
N ILE A 14 -43.39 7.79 -17.61
CA ILE A 14 -43.05 6.37 -17.86
C ILE A 14 -44.31 5.49 -17.79
N LEU A 15 -45.18 5.74 -16.82
CA LEU A 15 -46.48 5.07 -16.67
C LEU A 15 -47.36 5.28 -17.91
N ALA A 16 -47.55 6.53 -18.30
CA ALA A 16 -48.43 6.90 -19.42
C ALA A 16 -47.94 6.29 -20.74
N ASP A 17 -46.65 6.34 -21.01
CA ASP A 17 -46.04 5.77 -22.22
C ASP A 17 -46.14 4.23 -22.23
N ALA A 18 -45.85 3.57 -21.10
CA ALA A 18 -45.98 2.11 -21.00
C ALA A 18 -47.43 1.63 -21.14
N MET A 19 -48.39 2.36 -20.56
CA MET A 19 -49.82 2.06 -20.70
C MET A 19 -50.30 2.26 -22.14
N ALA A 20 -49.91 3.36 -22.79
CA ALA A 20 -50.27 3.63 -24.18
C ALA A 20 -49.74 2.55 -25.14
N ARG A 21 -48.52 2.06 -24.90
CA ARG A 21 -47.93 0.94 -25.67
C ARG A 21 -48.64 -0.39 -25.42
N HIS A 22 -49.12 -0.62 -24.21
CA HIS A 22 -49.80 -1.87 -23.87
C HIS A 22 -51.27 -1.92 -24.35
N ALA A 23 -51.97 -0.79 -24.40
CA ALA A 23 -53.36 -0.71 -24.89
C ALA A 23 -53.57 -1.29 -26.30
N GLN A 24 -52.50 -1.47 -27.08
CA GLN A 24 -52.52 -2.09 -28.41
C GLN A 24 -52.53 -3.65 -28.38
N SER A 25 -52.35 -4.27 -27.21
CA SER A 25 -52.18 -5.73 -26.98
C SER A 25 -53.40 -6.34 -26.26
N LEU A 26 -54.55 -6.40 -26.93
CA LEU A 26 -55.88 -6.69 -26.35
C LEU A 26 -56.20 -8.18 -26.04
N ARG A 27 -55.24 -9.01 -25.59
CA ARG A 27 -55.52 -10.43 -25.26
C ARG A 27 -54.75 -10.91 -24.03
N THR A 28 -55.32 -10.69 -22.85
CA THR A 28 -54.67 -11.06 -21.59
C THR A 28 -55.73 -11.39 -20.53
N ASP A 29 -55.50 -12.43 -19.72
CA ASP A 29 -56.40 -12.81 -18.63
C ASP A 29 -56.13 -11.93 -17.38
N VAL A 30 -57.11 -11.72 -16.51
CA VAL A 30 -56.95 -10.89 -15.30
C VAL A 30 -57.15 -11.73 -14.04
N ALA A 31 -56.16 -11.70 -13.15
CA ALA A 31 -56.23 -12.29 -11.82
C ALA A 31 -56.90 -11.31 -10.84
N GLU A 32 -58.21 -11.48 -10.64
CA GLU A 32 -58.99 -10.67 -9.67
C GLU A 32 -58.47 -10.78 -8.23
N ASP A 33 -57.80 -11.88 -7.90
CA ASP A 33 -57.34 -12.24 -6.56
C ASP A 33 -55.92 -11.74 -6.20
N VAL A 34 -55.19 -11.13 -7.13
CA VAL A 34 -53.80 -10.68 -6.92
C VAL A 34 -53.62 -9.20 -7.24
N ALA A 35 -52.98 -8.47 -6.32
CA ALA A 35 -52.47 -7.12 -6.56
C ALA A 35 -50.94 -7.12 -6.63
N ALA A 36 -50.35 -6.43 -7.60
CA ALA A 36 -48.91 -6.22 -7.67
C ALA A 36 -48.51 -4.94 -6.92
N VAL A 37 -47.45 -4.99 -6.12
CA VAL A 37 -46.88 -3.82 -5.44
C VAL A 37 -45.45 -3.63 -5.90
N ILE A 38 -45.17 -2.53 -6.59
CA ILE A 38 -43.86 -2.18 -7.13
C ILE A 38 -43.31 -0.99 -6.36
N THR A 39 -42.18 -1.14 -5.68
CA THR A 39 -41.51 0.00 -5.02
C THR A 39 -40.54 0.68 -5.98
N VAL A 40 -40.67 2.00 -6.13
CA VAL A 40 -39.85 2.82 -7.03
C VAL A 40 -38.99 3.75 -6.20
N GLU A 41 -37.69 3.71 -6.46
CA GLU A 41 -36.70 4.60 -5.85
C GLU A 41 -36.41 5.78 -6.81
N GLU A 42 -35.55 6.73 -6.39
CA GLU A 42 -35.15 7.86 -7.23
C GLU A 42 -34.47 7.45 -8.56
N ASP A 43 -33.81 6.28 -8.58
CA ASP A 43 -33.15 5.74 -9.78
C ASP A 43 -34.13 4.97 -10.69
N LEU A 44 -34.68 5.68 -11.68
CA LEU A 44 -35.69 5.17 -12.62
C LEU A 44 -35.15 4.29 -13.77
N ARG A 45 -33.84 4.03 -13.85
CA ARG A 45 -33.20 3.32 -14.98
C ARG A 45 -33.80 1.94 -15.26
N PHE A 46 -34.27 1.26 -14.21
CA PHE A 46 -34.79 -0.12 -14.30
C PHE A 46 -36.32 -0.17 -14.34
N PHE A 47 -36.98 0.82 -13.74
CA PHE A 47 -38.44 0.85 -13.55
C PHE A 47 -39.22 0.70 -14.86
N ALA A 48 -38.84 1.43 -15.92
CA ALA A 48 -39.54 1.40 -17.20
C ALA A 48 -39.58 -0.01 -17.81
N ARG A 49 -38.49 -0.78 -17.70
CA ARG A 49 -38.43 -2.16 -18.19
C ARG A 49 -39.23 -3.10 -17.30
N THR A 50 -39.13 -2.94 -15.98
CA THR A 50 -39.88 -3.73 -15.01
C THR A 50 -41.38 -3.59 -15.20
N PHE A 51 -41.87 -2.35 -15.27
CA PHE A 51 -43.29 -2.08 -15.46
C PHE A 51 -43.80 -2.62 -16.82
N ALA A 52 -43.03 -2.44 -17.89
CA ALA A 52 -43.35 -3.02 -19.19
C ALA A 52 -43.41 -4.57 -19.17
N SER A 53 -42.53 -5.24 -18.42
CA SER A 53 -42.56 -6.70 -18.26
C SER A 53 -43.75 -7.20 -17.44
N VAL A 54 -44.22 -6.41 -16.46
CA VAL A 54 -45.44 -6.71 -15.70
C VAL A 54 -46.67 -6.62 -16.60
N LEU A 55 -46.76 -5.59 -17.45
CA LEU A 55 -47.85 -5.46 -18.42
C LEU A 55 -47.83 -6.55 -19.51
N LYS A 56 -46.67 -7.15 -19.79
CA LYS A 56 -46.55 -8.24 -20.77
C LYS A 56 -46.90 -9.64 -20.22
N GLN A 57 -47.30 -9.75 -18.96
CA GLN A 57 -47.70 -11.05 -18.40
C GLN A 57 -48.95 -11.58 -19.10
N LYS A 58 -49.06 -12.90 -19.25
CA LYS A 58 -50.21 -13.60 -19.81
C LYS A 58 -51.46 -13.47 -18.92
N VAL A 59 -51.23 -13.34 -17.62
CA VAL A 59 -52.22 -13.04 -16.60
C VAL A 59 -51.78 -11.73 -15.94
N LEU A 60 -52.64 -10.72 -15.94
CA LEU A 60 -52.40 -9.43 -15.28
C LEU A 60 -52.98 -9.43 -13.86
N PRO A 61 -52.36 -8.75 -12.90
CA PRO A 61 -52.98 -8.49 -11.60
C PRO A 61 -54.15 -7.51 -11.76
N SER A 62 -55.19 -7.62 -10.92
CA SER A 62 -56.35 -6.71 -10.95
C SER A 62 -56.01 -5.28 -10.51
N CYS A 63 -54.98 -5.14 -9.65
CA CYS A 63 -54.49 -3.87 -9.17
C CYS A 63 -52.95 -3.83 -9.18
N ILE A 64 -52.37 -2.75 -9.70
CA ILE A 64 -50.93 -2.48 -9.68
C ILE A 64 -50.69 -1.22 -8.82
N VAL A 65 -50.14 -1.40 -7.64
CA VAL A 65 -49.78 -0.32 -6.72
C VAL A 65 -48.29 0.02 -6.90
N ILE A 66 -48.00 1.26 -7.25
CA ILE A 66 -46.65 1.78 -7.42
C ILE A 66 -46.34 2.67 -6.22
N ALA A 67 -45.43 2.20 -5.37
CA ALA A 67 -45.00 2.87 -4.16
C ALA A 67 -43.81 3.79 -4.45
N ASP A 68 -44.06 5.09 -4.52
CA ASP A 68 -43.05 6.11 -4.80
C ASP A 68 -42.24 6.46 -3.54
N CYS A 69 -40.97 6.07 -3.52
CA CYS A 69 -40.01 6.38 -2.47
C CYS A 69 -39.21 7.68 -2.73
N SER A 70 -39.18 8.22 -3.96
CA SER A 70 -38.48 9.50 -4.28
C SER A 70 -39.17 10.68 -3.61
N GLY A 71 -40.50 10.58 -3.51
CA GLY A 71 -41.33 11.63 -2.95
C GLY A 71 -41.69 12.74 -3.93
N ASP A 72 -41.63 12.44 -5.22
CA ASP A 72 -42.17 13.29 -6.30
C ASP A 72 -43.71 13.29 -6.27
N THR A 73 -44.31 12.19 -5.80
CA THR A 73 -45.76 12.04 -5.67
C THR A 73 -46.24 12.59 -4.32
N SER A 74 -46.85 13.77 -4.35
CA SER A 74 -47.48 14.38 -3.16
C SER A 74 -48.92 13.90 -2.95
N THR A 75 -49.67 13.66 -4.03
CA THR A 75 -51.06 13.18 -4.03
C THR A 75 -51.18 11.85 -4.75
N PRO A 76 -51.95 10.88 -4.22
CA PRO A 76 -52.08 9.58 -4.85
C PRO A 76 -52.84 9.70 -6.18
N LEU A 77 -52.31 9.09 -7.23
CA LEU A 77 -52.91 9.08 -8.56
C LEU A 77 -53.52 7.69 -8.81
N TYR A 78 -54.77 7.66 -9.28
CA TYR A 78 -55.49 6.44 -9.61
C TYR A 78 -55.86 6.48 -11.09
N THR A 79 -55.40 5.50 -11.85
CA THR A 79 -55.75 5.31 -13.26
C THR A 79 -56.21 3.89 -13.49
N SER A 80 -56.92 3.63 -14.58
CA SER A 80 -57.37 2.28 -14.93
C SER A 80 -57.44 2.11 -16.43
N PHE A 81 -57.31 0.87 -16.90
CA PHE A 81 -57.51 0.51 -18.30
C PHE A 81 -58.30 -0.80 -18.39
N GLU A 82 -58.98 -1.00 -19.52
CA GLU A 82 -59.85 -2.14 -19.77
C GLU A 82 -59.12 -3.24 -20.54
N VAL A 83 -59.35 -4.49 -20.14
CA VAL A 83 -58.79 -5.70 -20.75
C VAL A 83 -59.93 -6.64 -21.13
N LEU A 84 -59.90 -7.14 -22.36
CA LEU A 84 -60.90 -8.09 -22.88
C LEU A 84 -60.46 -9.53 -22.61
N GLU A 85 -61.34 -10.35 -22.03
CA GLU A 85 -61.08 -11.79 -21.87
C GLU A 85 -60.93 -12.48 -23.24
N PRO A 86 -59.88 -13.28 -23.45
CA PRO A 86 -59.60 -13.88 -24.76
C PRO A 86 -60.54 -15.04 -25.15
N ASN A 87 -61.34 -15.59 -24.23
CA ASN A 87 -62.21 -16.74 -24.48
C ASN A 87 -63.62 -16.55 -23.87
N ALA A 88 -64.56 -16.03 -24.66
CA ALA A 88 -65.99 -16.21 -24.33
C ALA A 88 -66.30 -17.72 -24.33
N ARG A 89 -66.82 -18.27 -23.23
CA ARG A 89 -67.25 -19.67 -23.18
C ARG A 89 -68.36 -19.87 -24.23
N LEU A 90 -68.37 -21.02 -24.91
CA LEU A 90 -69.44 -21.38 -25.86
C LEU A 90 -70.82 -21.23 -25.17
N GLY A 91 -71.52 -20.13 -25.45
CA GLY A 91 -72.80 -19.76 -24.82
C GLY A 91 -72.89 -18.34 -24.25
N GLU A 92 -71.79 -17.61 -24.04
CA GLU A 92 -71.81 -16.19 -23.61
C GLU A 92 -71.73 -15.24 -24.82
N SER A 93 -72.73 -14.39 -25.02
CA SER A 93 -72.85 -13.51 -26.21
C SER A 93 -71.99 -12.24 -26.17
N PHE A 94 -71.32 -11.94 -25.04
CA PHE A 94 -70.49 -10.74 -24.87
C PHE A 94 -69.18 -11.06 -24.13
N PRO A 95 -68.02 -10.54 -24.56
CA PRO A 95 -66.76 -10.68 -23.83
C PRO A 95 -66.84 -9.92 -22.50
N LYS A 96 -66.45 -10.55 -21.40
CA LYS A 96 -66.30 -9.85 -20.11
C LYS A 96 -65.13 -8.89 -20.20
N VAL A 97 -65.38 -7.65 -19.82
CA VAL A 97 -64.39 -6.58 -19.75
C VAL A 97 -63.93 -6.48 -18.30
N HIS A 98 -62.64 -6.70 -18.07
CA HIS A 98 -62.01 -6.53 -16.75
C HIS A 98 -61.27 -5.21 -16.70
N THR A 99 -61.41 -4.49 -15.59
CA THR A 99 -60.69 -3.23 -15.38
C THR A 99 -59.46 -3.46 -14.50
N VAL A 100 -58.28 -3.19 -15.03
CA VAL A 100 -57.03 -3.21 -14.26
C VAL A 100 -56.76 -1.81 -13.71
N GLN A 101 -56.66 -1.69 -12.39
CA GLN A 101 -56.37 -0.42 -11.72
C GLN A 101 -54.85 -0.24 -11.52
N VAL A 102 -54.33 0.95 -11.82
CA VAL A 102 -52.94 1.34 -11.55
C VAL A 102 -52.95 2.52 -10.57
N GLN A 103 -52.32 2.36 -9.42
CA GLN A 103 -52.35 3.33 -8.32
C GLN A 103 -50.93 3.78 -8.00
N LEU A 104 -50.60 5.06 -8.16
CA LEU A 104 -49.34 5.63 -7.75
C LEU A 104 -49.52 6.29 -6.37
N VAL A 105 -48.85 5.76 -5.35
CA VAL A 105 -49.01 6.15 -3.94
C VAL A 105 -47.68 6.53 -3.31
N ARG A 106 -47.72 7.39 -2.29
CA ARG A 106 -46.54 7.89 -1.61
C ARG A 106 -45.98 6.89 -0.60
N ALA A 107 -44.68 6.63 -0.67
CA ALA A 107 -43.90 5.84 0.30
C ALA A 107 -42.59 6.54 0.75
N LYS A 108 -42.52 7.87 0.60
CA LYS A 108 -41.35 8.67 1.01
C LYS A 108 -40.99 8.44 2.49
N GLY A 109 -39.70 8.23 2.76
CA GLY A 109 -39.17 8.01 4.11
C GLY A 109 -39.08 6.55 4.52
N ALA A 110 -39.45 5.62 3.63
CA ALA A 110 -39.27 4.19 3.86
C ALA A 110 -37.79 3.82 4.06
N VAL A 111 -37.53 2.97 5.06
CA VAL A 111 -36.17 2.53 5.46
C VAL A 111 -35.81 1.16 4.87
N SER A 112 -36.82 0.38 4.49
CA SER A 112 -36.70 -0.94 3.85
C SER A 112 -37.82 -1.14 2.83
N PHE A 113 -37.66 -2.13 1.96
CA PHE A 113 -38.64 -2.47 0.93
C PHE A 113 -39.99 -2.85 1.56
N SER A 114 -39.99 -3.71 2.57
CA SER A 114 -41.23 -4.10 3.27
C SER A 114 -41.92 -2.93 3.98
N HIS A 115 -41.14 -1.95 4.46
CA HIS A 115 -41.68 -0.72 5.04
C HIS A 115 -42.34 0.14 3.97
N ALA A 116 -41.72 0.28 2.79
CA ALA A 116 -42.30 0.97 1.64
C ALA A 116 -43.62 0.32 1.18
N VAL A 117 -43.66 -1.02 1.11
CA VAL A 117 -44.88 -1.77 0.81
C VAL A 117 -45.96 -1.52 1.85
N SER A 118 -45.63 -1.60 3.15
CA SER A 118 -46.61 -1.37 4.23
C SER A 118 -47.16 0.06 4.21
N GLN A 119 -46.30 1.05 3.95
CA GLN A 119 -46.69 2.46 3.82
C GLN A 119 -47.56 2.68 2.58
N ALA A 120 -47.21 2.09 1.44
CA ALA A 120 -48.00 2.15 0.22
C ALA A 120 -49.40 1.55 0.40
N LEU A 121 -49.50 0.40 1.07
CA LEU A 121 -50.78 -0.26 1.37
C LEU A 121 -51.69 0.58 2.27
N SER A 122 -51.14 1.48 3.09
CA SER A 122 -51.95 2.41 3.90
C SER A 122 -52.65 3.50 3.07
N TYR A 123 -52.11 3.81 1.89
CA TYR A 123 -52.67 4.78 0.95
C TYR A 123 -53.42 4.13 -0.22
N ALA A 124 -53.11 2.88 -0.55
CA ALA A 124 -53.70 2.16 -1.68
C ALA A 124 -55.15 1.72 -1.39
N ARG A 125 -55.96 1.69 -2.45
CA ARG A 125 -57.35 1.21 -2.42
C ARG A 125 -57.43 -0.17 -3.05
N LEU A 126 -57.18 -1.22 -2.28
CA LEU A 126 -57.24 -2.58 -2.79
C LEU A 126 -58.70 -3.02 -2.98
N PRO A 127 -59.07 -3.63 -4.13
CA PRO A 127 -60.36 -4.29 -4.31
C PRO A 127 -60.57 -5.42 -3.29
N GLU A 128 -61.81 -5.65 -2.85
CA GLU A 128 -62.14 -6.70 -1.86
C GLU A 128 -61.82 -8.12 -2.35
N SER A 129 -61.75 -8.33 -3.67
CA SER A 129 -61.37 -9.60 -4.29
C SER A 129 -59.91 -9.98 -4.07
N VAL A 130 -59.04 -9.00 -3.77
CA VAL A 130 -57.60 -9.21 -3.65
C VAL A 130 -57.27 -10.01 -2.39
N ARG A 131 -56.68 -11.19 -2.59
CA ARG A 131 -56.27 -12.11 -1.53
C ARG A 131 -54.75 -12.32 -1.47
N GLY A 132 -54.02 -11.97 -2.53
CA GLY A 132 -52.57 -12.10 -2.62
C GLY A 132 -51.87 -10.82 -3.09
N LEU A 133 -50.66 -10.58 -2.58
CA LEU A 133 -49.79 -9.47 -2.96
C LEU A 133 -48.57 -10.01 -3.71
N TRP A 134 -48.38 -9.58 -4.95
CA TRP A 134 -47.16 -9.85 -5.72
C TRP A 134 -46.17 -8.70 -5.53
N LEU A 135 -45.10 -8.96 -4.79
CA LEU A 135 -44.14 -7.97 -4.35
C LEU A 135 -43.01 -7.84 -5.37
N LEU A 136 -42.73 -6.63 -5.85
CA LEU A 136 -41.71 -6.37 -6.87
C LEU A 136 -40.88 -5.13 -6.49
N HIS A 137 -39.58 -5.21 -6.74
CA HIS A 137 -38.73 -4.03 -6.78
C HIS A 137 -38.81 -3.40 -8.17
N ASP A 138 -38.44 -2.12 -8.28
CA ASP A 138 -38.24 -1.46 -9.58
C ASP A 138 -37.12 -2.10 -10.43
N ASP A 139 -36.18 -2.79 -9.79
CA ASP A 139 -35.06 -3.49 -10.42
C ASP A 139 -35.24 -5.02 -10.49
N SER A 140 -36.48 -5.51 -10.33
CA SER A 140 -36.85 -6.92 -10.47
C SER A 140 -37.95 -7.10 -11.51
N ARG A 141 -37.58 -7.47 -12.74
CA ARG A 141 -38.55 -7.65 -13.83
C ARG A 141 -38.88 -9.14 -14.01
N PRO A 142 -40.14 -9.49 -14.31
CA PRO A 142 -40.46 -10.82 -14.83
C PRO A 142 -39.75 -11.06 -16.16
N GLU A 143 -39.01 -12.16 -16.26
CA GLU A 143 -38.30 -12.51 -17.50
C GLU A 143 -39.27 -13.12 -18.53
N ASN A 144 -40.14 -14.02 -18.06
CA ASN A 144 -41.12 -14.71 -18.89
C ASN A 144 -42.53 -14.14 -18.71
N PRO A 145 -43.38 -14.13 -19.78
CA PRO A 145 -44.80 -13.74 -19.69
C PRO A 145 -45.66 -14.63 -18.78
N ARG A 146 -45.17 -15.82 -18.38
CA ARG A 146 -45.92 -16.78 -17.54
C ARG A 146 -45.53 -16.72 -16.06
N CYS A 147 -44.74 -15.73 -15.63
CA CYS A 147 -44.22 -15.65 -14.26
C CYS A 147 -45.35 -15.57 -13.22
N LEU A 148 -46.30 -14.64 -13.40
CA LEU A 148 -47.43 -14.51 -12.48
C LEU A 148 -48.38 -15.72 -12.56
N ASP A 149 -48.59 -16.26 -13.76
CA ASP A 149 -49.40 -17.47 -14.01
C ASP A 149 -48.85 -18.65 -13.18
N ALA A 150 -47.54 -18.89 -13.25
CA ALA A 150 -46.86 -19.95 -12.50
C ALA A 150 -46.91 -19.76 -10.97
N LEU A 151 -46.74 -18.52 -10.48
CA LEU A 151 -46.87 -18.22 -9.04
C LEU A 151 -48.31 -18.45 -8.56
N ARG A 152 -49.30 -18.01 -9.35
CA ARG A 152 -50.72 -18.18 -9.06
C ARG A 152 -51.09 -19.67 -9.08
N GLU A 153 -50.65 -20.42 -10.07
CA GLU A 153 -50.88 -21.86 -10.18
C GLU A 153 -50.28 -22.61 -8.97
N ALA A 154 -49.04 -22.28 -8.58
CA ALA A 154 -48.42 -22.85 -7.40
C ALA A 154 -49.20 -22.53 -6.11
N TRP A 155 -49.76 -21.32 -6.01
CA TRP A 155 -50.59 -20.93 -4.87
C TRP A 155 -51.90 -21.74 -4.80
N HIS A 156 -52.55 -21.95 -5.94
CA HIS A 156 -53.76 -22.78 -6.04
C HIS A 156 -53.49 -24.24 -5.68
N ASN A 157 -52.36 -24.78 -6.15
CA ASN A 157 -51.94 -26.15 -5.85
C ASN A 157 -51.49 -26.34 -4.39
N ALA A 158 -50.99 -25.29 -3.74
CA ALA A 158 -50.51 -25.31 -2.36
C ALA A 158 -51.12 -24.17 -1.52
N PRO A 159 -52.42 -24.23 -1.16
CA PRO A 159 -53.10 -23.14 -0.44
C PRO A 159 -52.56 -22.89 0.97
N LYS A 160 -51.81 -23.84 1.54
CA LYS A 160 -51.10 -23.68 2.83
C LYS A 160 -49.77 -22.90 2.71
N ALA A 161 -49.32 -22.60 1.50
CA ALA A 161 -48.13 -21.80 1.27
C ALA A 161 -48.37 -20.36 1.77
N SER A 162 -47.53 -19.93 2.72
CA SER A 162 -47.62 -18.62 3.34
C SER A 162 -46.74 -17.58 2.62
N LEU A 163 -45.74 -18.03 1.87
CA LEU A 163 -44.90 -17.19 1.03
C LEU A 163 -44.37 -18.01 -0.15
N ILE A 164 -44.49 -17.47 -1.36
CA ILE A 164 -44.15 -18.15 -2.61
C ILE A 164 -43.12 -17.29 -3.34
N GLY A 165 -41.88 -17.76 -3.45
CA GLY A 165 -40.79 -17.04 -4.10
C GLY A 165 -40.55 -17.48 -5.55
N ALA A 166 -39.98 -16.58 -6.34
CA ALA A 166 -39.53 -16.84 -7.70
C ALA A 166 -38.04 -17.23 -7.75
N LYS A 167 -37.61 -17.87 -8.84
CA LYS A 167 -36.19 -18.05 -9.21
C LYS A 167 -35.63 -16.73 -9.73
N HIS A 168 -34.43 -16.35 -9.28
CA HIS A 168 -33.80 -15.09 -9.63
C HIS A 168 -32.62 -15.31 -10.55
N VAL A 169 -32.60 -14.59 -11.67
CA VAL A 169 -31.51 -14.56 -12.64
C VAL A 169 -30.96 -13.14 -12.82
N GLY A 170 -29.85 -13.01 -13.54
CA GLY A 170 -29.24 -11.76 -13.94
C GLY A 170 -30.19 -10.85 -14.71
N TRP A 171 -29.88 -9.55 -14.72
CA TRP A 171 -30.75 -8.57 -15.38
C TRP A 171 -30.72 -8.68 -16.91
N ASP A 172 -29.52 -8.85 -17.47
CA ASP A 172 -29.29 -9.01 -18.91
C ASP A 172 -28.86 -10.44 -19.28
N ASP A 173 -28.20 -11.16 -18.35
CA ASP A 173 -27.72 -12.54 -18.53
C ASP A 173 -28.60 -13.54 -17.76
N HIS A 174 -28.63 -14.80 -18.20
CA HIS A 174 -29.37 -15.89 -17.54
C HIS A 174 -28.57 -16.53 -16.39
N ASP A 175 -27.67 -15.77 -15.77
CA ASP A 175 -26.87 -16.22 -14.63
C ASP A 175 -27.74 -16.27 -13.37
N LEU A 176 -27.62 -17.34 -12.62
CA LEU A 176 -28.45 -17.62 -11.46
C LEU A 176 -27.99 -16.81 -10.24
N HIS A 177 -28.89 -16.01 -9.68
CA HIS A 177 -28.64 -15.27 -8.44
C HIS A 177 -29.21 -15.97 -7.21
N ASN A 178 -30.41 -16.56 -7.31
CA ASN A 178 -31.09 -17.12 -6.15
C ASN A 178 -32.19 -18.12 -6.51
N VAL A 179 -32.31 -19.21 -5.74
CA VAL A 179 -33.44 -20.18 -5.82
C VAL A 179 -34.01 -20.48 -4.43
N GLY A 180 -33.78 -19.60 -3.47
CA GLY A 180 -34.10 -19.77 -2.06
C GLY A 180 -32.91 -20.16 -1.19
N TYR A 181 -33.18 -20.29 0.09
CA TYR A 181 -32.19 -20.51 1.14
C TYR A 181 -32.57 -21.66 2.06
N TYR A 182 -31.56 -22.35 2.58
CA TYR A 182 -31.69 -23.23 3.74
C TYR A 182 -31.31 -22.52 5.04
N ALA A 183 -31.92 -22.95 6.13
CA ALA A 183 -31.45 -22.60 7.46
C ALA A 183 -30.10 -23.28 7.74
N ALA A 184 -29.13 -22.52 8.20
CA ALA A 184 -27.90 -23.04 8.77
C ALA A 184 -27.72 -22.46 10.17
N ARG A 185 -26.84 -23.06 10.98
CA ARG A 185 -26.62 -22.64 12.37
C ARG A 185 -26.36 -21.12 12.46
N HIS A 186 -27.37 -20.37 12.91
CA HIS A 186 -27.40 -18.91 13.03
C HIS A 186 -27.12 -18.11 11.74
N ARG A 187 -27.36 -18.69 10.54
CA ARG A 187 -27.20 -18.01 9.24
C ARG A 187 -28.11 -18.62 8.17
N LEU A 188 -28.20 -17.98 7.00
CA LEU A 188 -28.80 -18.58 5.81
C LEU A 188 -27.71 -19.10 4.86
N ALA A 189 -27.98 -20.23 4.21
CA ALA A 189 -27.15 -20.78 3.14
C ALA A 189 -27.95 -20.75 1.84
N SER A 190 -27.41 -20.09 0.81
CA SER A 190 -28.03 -20.07 -0.52
C SER A 190 -28.02 -21.46 -1.12
N LEU A 191 -29.10 -21.82 -1.82
CA LEU A 191 -29.17 -23.05 -2.61
C LEU A 191 -28.22 -23.02 -3.80
N ALA A 192 -28.21 -21.89 -4.49
CA ALA A 192 -27.40 -21.61 -5.66
C ALA A 192 -26.10 -20.90 -5.30
N VAL A 193 -25.08 -21.08 -6.14
CA VAL A 193 -23.90 -20.23 -6.14
C VAL A 193 -24.21 -19.01 -6.98
N ASP A 194 -24.07 -17.82 -6.38
CA ASP A 194 -24.38 -16.56 -7.06
C ASP A 194 -23.50 -16.38 -8.32
N GLY A 195 -24.14 -16.22 -9.47
CA GLY A 195 -23.53 -16.03 -10.78
C GLY A 195 -23.34 -17.31 -11.59
N GLU A 196 -23.66 -18.50 -11.07
CA GLU A 196 -23.56 -19.74 -11.86
C GLU A 196 -24.62 -19.76 -12.98
N PRO A 197 -24.34 -20.29 -14.19
CA PRO A 197 -25.33 -20.30 -15.27
C PRO A 197 -26.54 -21.18 -14.91
N ASP A 198 -27.75 -20.73 -15.26
CA ASP A 198 -28.97 -21.52 -15.04
C ASP A 198 -29.08 -22.67 -16.05
N GLN A 199 -28.84 -23.89 -15.58
CA GLN A 199 -28.95 -25.14 -16.36
C GLN A 199 -30.13 -25.99 -15.88
N GLU A 200 -31.18 -25.35 -15.34
CA GLU A 200 -32.39 -26.01 -14.77
C GLU A 200 -32.09 -26.97 -13.59
N GLN A 201 -30.87 -26.89 -13.06
CA GLN A 201 -30.35 -27.80 -12.03
C GLN A 201 -31.07 -27.71 -10.67
N TYR A 202 -31.91 -26.69 -10.46
CA TYR A 202 -32.69 -26.50 -9.23
C TYR A 202 -34.21 -26.57 -9.44
N ASP A 203 -34.67 -26.92 -10.66
CA ASP A 203 -36.08 -26.81 -11.02
C ASP A 203 -36.98 -27.90 -10.39
N ALA A 204 -36.39 -28.97 -9.87
CA ALA A 204 -37.10 -30.04 -9.16
C ALA A 204 -37.44 -29.70 -7.68
N ARG A 205 -36.93 -28.61 -7.12
CA ARG A 205 -37.11 -28.27 -5.69
C ARG A 205 -38.23 -27.27 -5.47
N GLN A 206 -38.99 -27.47 -4.38
CA GLN A 206 -40.13 -26.61 -4.03
C GLN A 206 -40.07 -26.04 -2.61
N ASP A 207 -39.71 -26.84 -1.59
CA ASP A 207 -39.68 -26.37 -0.20
C ASP A 207 -38.33 -25.74 0.18
N VAL A 208 -38.37 -24.52 0.71
CA VAL A 208 -37.18 -23.76 1.13
C VAL A 208 -37.43 -23.06 2.45
N PHE A 209 -36.36 -22.72 3.17
CA PHE A 209 -36.49 -22.04 4.46
C PHE A 209 -36.76 -20.54 4.31
N ALA A 210 -36.16 -19.92 3.30
CA ALA A 210 -36.40 -18.51 2.97
C ALA A 210 -36.31 -18.27 1.46
N VAL A 211 -37.06 -17.26 1.01
CA VAL A 211 -37.05 -16.76 -0.38
C VAL A 211 -36.81 -15.26 -0.37
N SER A 212 -36.35 -14.71 -1.50
CA SER A 212 -36.31 -13.26 -1.67
C SER A 212 -37.72 -12.68 -1.77
N LEU A 213 -37.91 -11.44 -1.31
CA LEU A 213 -39.20 -10.75 -1.39
C LEU A 213 -39.46 -10.16 -2.78
N ALA A 214 -38.41 -9.71 -3.48
CA ALA A 214 -38.51 -9.29 -4.87
C ALA A 214 -39.04 -10.45 -5.73
N GLY A 215 -40.18 -10.26 -6.39
CA GLY A 215 -40.86 -11.28 -7.20
C GLY A 215 -41.71 -12.29 -6.44
N SER A 216 -41.86 -12.16 -5.12
CA SER A 216 -42.62 -13.12 -4.31
C SER A 216 -44.13 -12.83 -4.26
N LEU A 217 -44.94 -13.89 -4.20
CA LEU A 217 -46.37 -13.82 -3.96
C LEU A 217 -46.66 -14.14 -2.48
N MET A 218 -47.24 -13.18 -1.77
CA MET A 218 -47.57 -13.26 -0.35
C MET A 218 -49.08 -13.11 -0.14
N PRO A 219 -49.78 -14.12 0.39
CA PRO A 219 -51.18 -13.99 0.77
C PRO A 219 -51.40 -12.85 1.76
N LEU A 220 -52.44 -12.05 1.56
CA LEU A 220 -52.79 -10.91 2.40
C LEU A 220 -53.09 -11.37 3.85
N SER A 221 -53.70 -12.56 4.00
CA SER A 221 -53.90 -13.22 5.29
C SER A 221 -52.58 -13.49 6.02
N THR A 222 -51.51 -13.87 5.31
CA THR A 222 -50.18 -14.02 5.90
C THR A 222 -49.62 -12.68 6.32
N LEU A 223 -49.80 -11.61 5.53
CA LEU A 223 -49.29 -10.28 5.88
C LEU A 223 -49.97 -9.76 7.15
N HIS A 224 -51.29 -9.87 7.26
CA HIS A 224 -52.04 -9.50 8.45
C HIS A 224 -51.65 -10.34 9.67
N ARG A 225 -51.51 -11.67 9.51
CA ARG A 225 -51.10 -12.57 10.60
C ARG A 225 -49.67 -12.30 11.08
N THR A 226 -48.75 -11.97 10.19
CA THR A 226 -47.34 -11.73 10.54
C THR A 226 -47.08 -10.30 11.00
N GLY A 227 -47.98 -9.36 10.70
CA GLY A 227 -47.84 -7.94 11.03
C GLY A 227 -46.68 -7.26 10.28
N GLY A 228 -46.34 -7.77 9.10
CA GLY A 228 -45.25 -7.30 8.27
C GLY A 228 -43.84 -7.52 8.87
N VAL A 229 -42.86 -6.96 8.17
CA VAL A 229 -41.44 -7.07 8.54
C VAL A 229 -41.04 -5.93 9.46
N ASP A 230 -40.21 -6.24 10.45
CA ASP A 230 -39.62 -5.22 11.32
C ASP A 230 -38.52 -4.43 10.59
N HIS A 231 -38.66 -3.10 10.55
CA HIS A 231 -37.71 -2.19 9.90
C HIS A 231 -36.29 -2.30 10.48
N TRP A 232 -36.15 -2.79 11.71
CA TRP A 232 -34.85 -3.00 12.36
C TRP A 232 -33.94 -3.95 11.57
N PHE A 233 -34.47 -4.88 10.76
CA PHE A 233 -33.64 -5.80 9.95
C PHE A 233 -33.04 -5.15 8.70
N GLY A 234 -33.49 -3.95 8.31
CA GLY A 234 -33.03 -3.25 7.11
C GLY A 234 -33.32 -3.99 5.81
N THR A 235 -32.85 -3.45 4.68
CA THR A 235 -33.16 -3.97 3.34
C THR A 235 -32.65 -5.39 3.07
N PHE A 236 -31.47 -5.76 3.59
CA PHE A 236 -30.86 -7.07 3.28
C PHE A 236 -31.32 -8.20 4.21
N GLY A 237 -31.95 -7.87 5.34
CA GLY A 237 -32.35 -8.85 6.37
C GLY A 237 -33.84 -9.19 6.38
N GLU A 238 -34.68 -8.43 5.69
CA GLU A 238 -36.14 -8.55 5.76
C GLU A 238 -36.69 -9.88 5.25
N SER A 239 -36.23 -10.34 4.08
CA SER A 239 -36.64 -11.61 3.48
C SER A 239 -36.29 -12.81 4.36
N ALA A 240 -35.12 -12.77 4.99
CA ALA A 240 -34.66 -13.78 5.94
C ALA A 240 -35.51 -13.81 7.21
N GLU A 241 -35.89 -12.63 7.71
CA GLU A 241 -36.66 -12.46 8.94
C GLU A 241 -38.08 -12.99 8.79
N ILE A 242 -38.81 -12.52 7.77
CA ILE A 242 -40.20 -12.87 7.55
C ILE A 242 -40.37 -14.35 7.23
N SER A 243 -39.49 -14.90 6.37
CA SER A 243 -39.51 -16.32 6.04
C SER A 243 -39.26 -17.19 7.28
N ARG A 244 -38.28 -16.81 8.11
CA ARG A 244 -38.01 -17.49 9.39
C ARG A 244 -39.22 -17.42 10.30
N ARG A 245 -39.85 -16.25 10.44
CA ARG A 245 -41.04 -16.09 11.28
C ARG A 245 -42.19 -16.98 10.80
N ILE A 246 -42.44 -17.02 9.49
CA ILE A 246 -43.44 -17.89 8.86
C ILE A 246 -43.18 -19.36 9.19
N CYS A 247 -41.95 -19.85 8.93
CA CYS A 247 -41.57 -21.24 9.21
C CYS A 247 -41.71 -21.62 10.69
N LEU A 248 -41.37 -20.71 11.62
CA LEU A 248 -41.48 -20.93 13.06
C LEU A 248 -42.94 -20.91 13.57
N HIS A 249 -43.86 -20.33 12.80
CA HIS A 249 -45.31 -20.33 13.05
C HIS A 249 -46.03 -21.38 12.20
N SER A 250 -45.37 -22.49 11.84
CA SER A 250 -45.90 -23.59 11.03
C SER A 250 -46.39 -23.22 9.61
N GLY A 251 -46.04 -22.04 9.12
CA GLY A 251 -46.28 -21.65 7.73
C GLY A 251 -45.26 -22.29 6.79
N ARG A 252 -45.68 -22.55 5.54
CA ARG A 252 -44.83 -23.13 4.50
C ARG A 252 -44.29 -22.05 3.58
N VAL A 253 -42.98 -22.06 3.30
CA VAL A 253 -42.33 -21.19 2.32
C VAL A 253 -41.88 -22.05 1.15
N ILE A 254 -42.29 -21.68 -0.06
CA ILE A 254 -41.97 -22.42 -1.27
C ILE A 254 -41.28 -21.54 -2.30
N VAL A 255 -40.45 -22.14 -3.15
CA VAL A 255 -39.91 -21.53 -4.36
C VAL A 255 -40.57 -22.16 -5.58
N VAL A 256 -40.87 -21.36 -6.59
CA VAL A 256 -41.43 -21.80 -7.88
C VAL A 256 -40.37 -21.55 -8.95
N PRO A 257 -39.60 -22.57 -9.35
CA PRO A 257 -38.50 -22.38 -10.30
C PRO A 257 -38.96 -21.92 -11.69
N GLN A 258 -40.19 -22.27 -12.08
CA GLN A 258 -40.80 -21.85 -13.35
C GLN A 258 -41.14 -20.35 -13.38
N ALA A 259 -41.27 -19.71 -12.21
CA ALA A 259 -41.43 -18.27 -12.09
C ALA A 259 -40.05 -17.62 -12.03
N VAL A 260 -39.62 -17.00 -13.13
CA VAL A 260 -38.28 -16.41 -13.26
C VAL A 260 -38.33 -14.88 -13.23
N ILE A 261 -37.52 -14.28 -12.36
CA ILE A 261 -37.36 -12.84 -12.18
C ILE A 261 -35.92 -12.47 -12.51
N ALA A 262 -35.72 -11.61 -13.50
CA ALA A 262 -34.44 -10.97 -13.77
C ALA A 262 -34.25 -9.80 -12.80
N HIS A 263 -33.25 -9.90 -11.93
CA HIS A 263 -33.05 -8.97 -10.81
C HIS A 263 -31.66 -8.33 -10.88
N ARG A 264 -31.60 -7.00 -11.03
CA ARG A 264 -30.33 -6.25 -11.11
C ARG A 264 -29.58 -6.17 -9.78
N ARG A 265 -30.32 -6.21 -8.66
CA ARG A 265 -29.82 -6.05 -7.28
C ARG A 265 -29.01 -4.75 -7.14
N ALA A 266 -29.52 -3.65 -7.67
CA ALA A 266 -28.80 -2.39 -7.86
C ALA A 266 -28.15 -1.86 -6.57
N ARG A 267 -28.82 -2.03 -5.42
CA ARG A 267 -28.28 -1.67 -4.09
C ARG A 267 -27.23 -2.66 -3.58
N TYR A 268 -27.35 -3.95 -3.89
CA TYR A 268 -26.36 -4.96 -3.49
C TYR A 268 -25.06 -4.82 -4.31
N GLU A 269 -25.19 -4.55 -5.60
CA GLU A 269 -24.07 -4.43 -6.54
C GLU A 269 -23.43 -3.02 -6.56
N GLY A 270 -23.93 -2.08 -5.75
CA GLY A 270 -23.30 -0.77 -5.59
C GLY A 270 -23.57 0.25 -6.71
N ILE A 271 -24.51 -0.07 -7.60
CA ILE A 271 -24.96 0.78 -8.73
C ILE A 271 -26.00 1.81 -8.26
N ARG A 272 -26.56 1.58 -7.08
CA ARG A 272 -27.47 2.46 -6.37
C ARG A 272 -26.93 2.73 -4.96
N THR A 273 -27.05 3.98 -4.51
CA THR A 273 -26.68 4.36 -3.15
C THR A 273 -27.68 3.80 -2.13
N LYS A 274 -27.37 3.91 -0.83
CA LYS A 274 -28.30 3.54 0.23
C LYS A 274 -29.63 4.30 0.13
N ASN A 275 -29.59 5.56 -0.32
CA ASN A 275 -30.75 6.46 -0.38
C ASN A 275 -31.54 6.35 -1.70
N GLY A 276 -31.19 5.42 -2.60
CA GLY A 276 -31.93 5.24 -3.85
C GLY A 276 -31.37 6.00 -5.05
N LEU A 277 -30.40 6.91 -4.84
CA LEU A 277 -29.74 7.66 -5.93
C LEU A 277 -28.93 6.75 -6.86
N PRO A 278 -28.87 7.03 -8.17
CA PRO A 278 -27.98 6.34 -9.10
C PRO A 278 -26.52 6.63 -8.75
N ALA A 279 -25.68 5.60 -8.71
CA ALA A 279 -24.24 5.75 -8.65
C ALA A 279 -23.68 5.87 -10.08
N ASP A 280 -22.66 6.72 -10.24
CA ASP A 280 -21.87 6.78 -11.47
C ASP A 280 -21.23 5.42 -11.76
N SER A 281 -21.15 5.05 -13.04
CA SER A 281 -20.57 3.77 -13.49
C SER A 281 -19.12 3.56 -13.06
N ASP A 282 -18.38 4.63 -12.79
CA ASP A 282 -16.99 4.60 -12.31
C ASP A 282 -16.86 4.44 -10.78
N ALA A 283 -17.95 4.55 -10.02
CA ALA A 283 -17.96 4.57 -8.56
C ALA A 283 -18.92 3.51 -7.98
N ILE A 284 -18.60 2.23 -8.20
CA ILE A 284 -19.30 1.11 -7.56
C ILE A 284 -19.09 1.17 -6.05
N HIS A 285 -20.15 1.39 -5.28
CA HIS A 285 -20.08 1.46 -3.82
C HIS A 285 -20.14 0.06 -3.22
N ASN A 286 -19.13 -0.32 -2.44
CA ASN A 286 -19.15 -1.60 -1.74
C ASN A 286 -20.07 -1.53 -0.50
N HIS A 287 -21.26 -2.15 -0.58
CA HIS A 287 -22.25 -2.17 0.49
C HIS A 287 -22.06 -3.31 1.50
N TYR A 288 -20.89 -3.96 1.51
CA TYR A 288 -20.60 -5.11 2.37
C TYR A 288 -20.95 -4.89 3.85
N LEU A 289 -20.69 -3.68 4.39
CA LEU A 289 -21.02 -3.35 5.78
C LEU A 289 -22.51 -3.56 6.11
N SER A 290 -23.40 -3.14 5.22
CA SER A 290 -24.85 -3.27 5.42
C SER A 290 -25.32 -4.73 5.36
N VAL A 291 -24.66 -5.54 4.53
CA VAL A 291 -24.89 -6.99 4.44
C VAL A 291 -24.35 -7.69 5.69
N ALA A 292 -23.18 -7.29 6.20
CA ALA A 292 -22.60 -7.79 7.44
C ALA A 292 -23.49 -7.46 8.65
N ASP A 293 -24.03 -6.24 8.73
CA ASP A 293 -24.99 -5.85 9.75
C ASP A 293 -26.26 -6.72 9.71
N ALA A 294 -26.82 -6.98 8.52
CA ALA A 294 -27.99 -7.85 8.39
C ALA A 294 -27.71 -9.28 8.88
N ARG A 295 -26.52 -9.83 8.57
CA ARG A 295 -26.07 -11.14 9.09
C ARG A 295 -25.91 -11.14 10.60
N LEU A 296 -25.35 -10.07 11.18
CA LEU A 296 -25.20 -9.93 12.63
C LEU A 296 -26.57 -9.88 13.32
N ARG A 297 -27.51 -9.07 12.80
CA ARG A 297 -28.89 -8.97 13.31
C ARG A 297 -29.61 -10.31 13.26
N TYR A 298 -29.47 -11.06 12.17
CA TYR A 298 -30.02 -12.42 12.05
C TYR A 298 -29.44 -13.36 13.11
N ARG A 299 -28.11 -13.39 13.27
CA ARG A 299 -27.41 -14.25 14.23
C ARG A 299 -27.80 -13.96 15.69
N MET A 300 -27.92 -12.69 16.05
CA MET A 300 -28.28 -12.26 17.41
C MET A 300 -29.73 -12.59 17.76
N THR A 301 -30.65 -12.38 16.81
CA THR A 301 -32.07 -12.69 17.02
C THR A 301 -32.34 -14.19 17.09
N ASP A 302 -31.52 -15.03 16.45
CA ASP A 302 -31.62 -16.49 16.54
C ASP A 302 -31.10 -17.03 17.90
N SER A 303 -30.03 -16.43 18.43
CA SER A 303 -29.34 -16.88 19.64
C SER A 303 -29.98 -16.42 20.96
N ARG A 304 -29.93 -17.25 22.01
CA ARG A 304 -30.46 -16.91 23.35
C ARG A 304 -29.80 -15.63 23.91
N MET A 305 -30.59 -14.77 24.55
CA MET A 305 -30.11 -13.48 25.09
C MET A 305 -28.98 -13.65 26.11
N ALA A 306 -29.07 -14.68 26.97
CA ALA A 306 -28.03 -14.99 27.96
C ALA A 306 -26.66 -15.36 27.33
N LEU A 307 -26.65 -15.80 26.06
CA LEU A 307 -25.43 -16.14 25.33
C LEU A 307 -24.83 -14.95 24.60
N TRP A 308 -25.49 -13.79 24.57
CA TRP A 308 -24.99 -12.63 23.81
C TRP A 308 -23.60 -12.15 24.26
N PRO A 309 -23.25 -12.07 25.56
CA PRO A 309 -21.90 -11.72 25.98
C PRO A 309 -20.85 -12.71 25.48
N MET A 310 -21.15 -14.02 25.55
CA MET A 310 -20.26 -15.08 25.06
C MET A 310 -20.10 -15.03 23.53
N ILE A 311 -21.19 -14.76 22.80
CA ILE A 311 -21.16 -14.58 21.35
C ILE A 311 -20.34 -13.34 20.99
N TRP A 312 -20.44 -12.26 21.76
CA TRP A 312 -19.65 -11.05 21.54
C TRP A 312 -18.15 -11.32 21.68
N VAL A 313 -17.72 -12.03 22.74
CA VAL A 313 -16.31 -12.45 22.88
C VAL A 313 -15.87 -13.29 21.67
N TRP A 314 -16.70 -14.24 21.24
CA TRP A 314 -16.42 -15.04 20.04
C TRP A 314 -16.36 -14.19 18.76
N LEU A 315 -17.19 -13.16 18.63
CA LEU A 315 -17.17 -12.24 17.49
C LEU A 315 -15.90 -11.38 17.45
N VAL A 316 -15.30 -11.05 18.59
CA VAL A 316 -14.01 -10.35 18.62
C VAL A 316 -12.92 -11.23 18.01
N PHE A 317 -12.79 -12.49 18.46
CA PHE A 317 -11.82 -13.44 17.88
C PHE A 317 -12.11 -13.72 16.41
N GLN A 318 -13.38 -13.92 16.05
CA GLN A 318 -13.80 -14.11 14.66
C GLN A 318 -13.49 -12.88 13.80
N GLY A 319 -13.69 -11.66 14.32
CA GLY A 319 -13.41 -10.41 13.64
C GLY A 319 -11.92 -10.23 13.35
N VAL A 320 -11.04 -10.54 14.31
CA VAL A 320 -9.58 -10.53 14.11
C VAL A 320 -9.14 -11.57 13.08
N ALA A 321 -9.65 -12.80 13.17
CA ALA A 321 -9.34 -13.86 12.20
C ALA A 321 -9.84 -13.52 10.79
N ALA A 322 -11.06 -12.99 10.67
CA ALA A 322 -11.65 -12.56 9.41
C ALA A 322 -10.92 -11.34 8.81
N PHE A 323 -10.48 -10.41 9.66
CA PHE A 323 -9.64 -9.27 9.26
C PHE A 323 -8.36 -9.77 8.61
N ALA A 324 -7.60 -10.65 9.27
CA ALA A 324 -6.40 -11.24 8.70
C ALA A 324 -6.68 -12.00 7.39
N GLN A 325 -7.71 -12.85 7.37
CA GLN A 325 -8.09 -13.63 6.19
C GLN A 325 -8.47 -12.74 4.98
N ARG A 326 -9.22 -11.66 5.21
CA ARG A 326 -9.62 -10.73 4.14
C ARG A 326 -8.50 -9.84 3.67
N LEU A 327 -7.58 -9.49 4.57
CA LEU A 327 -6.38 -8.77 4.22
C LEU A 327 -5.49 -9.59 3.29
N PHE A 328 -5.32 -10.89 3.58
CA PHE A 328 -4.70 -11.86 2.65
C PHE A 328 -5.47 -12.00 1.33
N ARG A 329 -6.80 -11.87 1.35
CA ARG A 329 -7.64 -11.84 0.13
C ARG A 329 -7.63 -10.48 -0.58
N LYS A 330 -6.87 -9.49 -0.08
CA LYS A 330 -6.71 -8.14 -0.64
C LYS A 330 -8.02 -7.34 -0.64
N GLN A 331 -8.84 -7.53 0.39
CA GLN A 331 -10.14 -6.86 0.58
C GLN A 331 -10.12 -6.02 1.86
N PRO A 332 -9.38 -4.88 1.91
CA PRO A 332 -9.13 -4.16 3.16
C PRO A 332 -10.38 -3.48 3.74
N TYR A 333 -11.26 -2.93 2.90
CA TYR A 333 -12.51 -2.31 3.37
C TYR A 333 -13.39 -3.34 4.08
N GLU A 334 -13.56 -4.50 3.45
CA GLU A 334 -14.27 -5.64 3.99
C GLU A 334 -13.63 -6.20 5.27
N ALA A 335 -12.29 -6.23 5.33
CA ALA A 335 -11.55 -6.61 6.54
C ALA A 335 -11.89 -5.67 7.71
N ILE A 336 -11.83 -4.36 7.50
CA ILE A 336 -12.17 -3.35 8.52
C ILE A 336 -13.63 -3.49 8.94
N CYS A 337 -14.56 -3.74 8.00
CA CYS A 337 -15.96 -3.98 8.33
C CYS A 337 -16.14 -5.18 9.28
N ASP A 338 -15.47 -6.30 9.00
CA ASP A 338 -15.52 -7.49 9.85
C ASP A 338 -14.84 -7.25 11.22
N LEU A 339 -13.76 -6.47 11.27
CA LEU A 339 -13.11 -6.07 12.54
C LEU A 339 -14.01 -5.17 13.41
N CYS A 340 -14.78 -4.28 12.78
CA CYS A 340 -15.70 -3.37 13.46
C CYS A 340 -17.04 -4.03 13.84
N THR A 341 -17.39 -5.16 13.24
CA THR A 341 -18.64 -5.90 13.49
C THR A 341 -18.95 -6.16 14.98
N PRO A 342 -18.01 -6.64 15.84
CA PRO A 342 -18.30 -6.85 17.26
C PRO A 342 -18.67 -5.56 18.01
N TRP A 343 -18.09 -4.41 17.64
CA TRP A 343 -18.37 -3.12 18.26
C TRP A 343 -19.71 -2.55 17.80
N ARG A 344 -20.07 -2.77 16.54
CA ARG A 344 -21.36 -2.36 15.98
C ARG A 344 -22.55 -3.06 16.65
N LEU A 345 -22.33 -4.21 17.27
CA LEU A 345 -23.36 -4.90 18.06
C LEU A 345 -24.00 -3.97 19.10
N PHE A 346 -23.21 -3.14 19.78
CA PHE A 346 -23.69 -2.25 20.83
C PHE A 346 -24.67 -1.18 20.31
N LEU A 347 -24.55 -0.78 19.05
CA LEU A 347 -25.48 0.17 18.41
C LEU A 347 -26.88 -0.43 18.19
N PHE A 348 -26.97 -1.75 18.03
CA PHE A 348 -28.22 -2.42 17.65
C PHE A 348 -28.87 -3.20 18.82
N LEU A 349 -28.22 -3.27 19.98
CA LEU A 349 -28.66 -4.07 21.13
C LEU A 349 -30.10 -3.77 21.58
N PRO A 350 -30.53 -2.49 21.73
CA PRO A 350 -31.87 -2.18 22.22
C PRO A 350 -32.98 -2.75 21.30
N GLY A 351 -32.84 -2.56 19.99
CA GLY A 351 -33.77 -3.10 19.00
C GLY A 351 -33.72 -4.62 18.86
N ALA A 352 -32.56 -5.24 19.12
CA ALA A 352 -32.41 -6.69 19.06
C ALA A 352 -33.30 -7.42 20.08
N VAL A 353 -33.52 -6.82 21.26
CA VAL A 353 -34.39 -7.39 22.30
C VAL A 353 -35.84 -7.44 21.82
N ALA A 354 -36.34 -6.33 21.27
CA ALA A 354 -37.70 -6.25 20.74
C ALA A 354 -37.90 -7.21 19.56
N ALA A 355 -36.98 -7.21 18.60
CA ALA A 355 -37.00 -8.11 17.45
C ALA A 355 -36.98 -9.59 17.86
N ARG A 356 -36.20 -9.94 18.89
CA ARG A 356 -36.17 -11.31 19.41
C ARG A 356 -37.47 -11.67 20.14
N ARG A 357 -38.00 -10.80 21.00
CA ARG A 357 -39.29 -11.04 21.69
C ARG A 357 -40.41 -11.29 20.68
N ARG A 358 -40.42 -10.54 19.57
CA ARG A 358 -41.37 -10.72 18.46
C ARG A 358 -41.19 -12.05 17.74
N LEU A 359 -39.96 -12.53 17.59
CA LEU A 359 -39.66 -13.83 16.97
C LEU A 359 -40.03 -15.01 17.88
N THR A 360 -39.78 -14.89 19.18
CA THR A 360 -40.03 -15.99 20.15
C THR A 360 -41.47 -16.02 20.65
N GLY A 361 -42.16 -14.88 20.65
CA GLY A 361 -43.58 -14.80 20.98
C GLY A 361 -44.39 -15.55 19.93
N GLY A 362 -45.13 -16.57 20.35
CA GLY A 362 -46.00 -17.33 19.44
C GLY A 362 -45.32 -18.43 18.62
N LYS A 363 -44.02 -18.73 18.84
CA LYS A 363 -43.32 -19.82 18.15
C LYS A 363 -44.00 -21.18 18.44
N THR A 364 -44.51 -21.83 17.39
CA THR A 364 -45.18 -23.13 17.49
C THR A 364 -44.25 -24.31 17.17
N VAL A 365 -43.28 -24.11 16.28
CA VAL A 365 -42.43 -25.18 15.75
C VAL A 365 -40.95 -24.91 16.04
N ALA A 366 -40.22 -25.94 16.47
CA ALA A 366 -38.77 -25.86 16.63
C ALA A 366 -38.06 -26.03 15.27
N LEU A 367 -36.95 -25.33 15.06
CA LEU A 367 -36.18 -25.46 13.82
C LEU A 367 -35.69 -26.91 13.59
N SER A 368 -35.45 -27.65 14.67
CA SER A 368 -35.01 -29.05 14.63
C SER A 368 -36.07 -30.02 14.11
N SER A 369 -37.36 -29.71 14.22
CA SER A 369 -38.42 -30.58 13.68
C SER A 369 -38.62 -30.40 12.18
N VAL A 370 -37.97 -29.40 11.56
CA VAL A 370 -38.02 -29.13 10.12
C VAL A 370 -36.68 -29.45 9.47
N GLY A 371 -36.18 -30.67 9.72
CA GLY A 371 -34.84 -31.10 9.34
C GLY A 371 -34.53 -30.98 7.84
N MET A 372 -35.53 -31.12 6.96
CA MET A 372 -35.36 -30.97 5.51
C MET A 372 -35.05 -29.53 5.06
N LEU A 373 -35.40 -28.53 5.86
CA LEU A 373 -35.11 -27.12 5.59
C LEU A 373 -33.78 -26.64 6.20
N VAL A 374 -33.10 -27.52 6.96
CA VAL A 374 -31.84 -27.22 7.63
C VAL A 374 -30.69 -27.86 6.85
N ALA A 375 -29.73 -27.04 6.43
CA ALA A 375 -28.55 -27.51 5.71
C ALA A 375 -27.64 -28.35 6.62
N GLY A 376 -27.29 -29.56 6.17
CA GLY A 376 -26.31 -30.42 6.81
C GLY A 376 -24.88 -29.88 6.69
N ARG A 377 -23.97 -30.36 7.56
CA ARG A 377 -22.55 -29.94 7.51
C ARG A 377 -21.87 -30.30 6.18
N SER A 378 -22.18 -31.48 5.62
CA SER A 378 -21.66 -31.93 4.32
C SER A 378 -22.13 -31.03 3.18
N GLN A 379 -23.41 -30.69 3.13
CA GLN A 379 -24.00 -29.79 2.14
C GLN A 379 -23.36 -28.39 2.21
N LEU A 380 -23.16 -27.85 3.42
CA LEU A 380 -22.50 -26.56 3.61
C LEU A 380 -21.05 -26.57 3.14
N ARG A 381 -20.34 -27.70 3.34
CA ARG A 381 -18.96 -27.86 2.87
C ARG A 381 -18.92 -27.93 1.35
N GLN A 382 -19.76 -28.75 0.72
CA GLN A 382 -19.85 -28.86 -0.74
C GLN A 382 -20.25 -27.54 -1.38
N TRP A 383 -21.23 -26.83 -0.81
CA TRP A 383 -21.61 -25.49 -1.29
C TRP A 383 -20.43 -24.52 -1.19
N LYS A 384 -19.71 -24.51 -0.07
CA LYS A 384 -18.53 -23.66 0.10
C LYS A 384 -17.44 -23.98 -0.93
N GLU A 385 -17.15 -25.27 -1.14
CA GLU A 385 -16.18 -25.72 -2.14
C GLU A 385 -16.59 -25.31 -3.56
N ARG A 386 -17.88 -25.43 -3.92
CA ARG A 386 -18.41 -24.94 -5.20
C ARG A 386 -18.31 -23.43 -5.34
N SER A 387 -18.69 -22.67 -4.32
CA SER A 387 -18.59 -21.20 -4.33
C SER A 387 -17.13 -20.73 -4.44
N GLU A 388 -16.20 -21.40 -3.74
CA GLU A 388 -14.78 -21.10 -3.85
C GLU A 388 -14.23 -21.45 -5.25
N ALA A 389 -14.62 -22.58 -5.83
CA ALA A 389 -14.25 -22.96 -7.19
C ALA A 389 -14.81 -21.99 -8.25
N PHE A 390 -16.06 -21.58 -8.12
CA PHE A 390 -16.70 -20.63 -9.03
C PHE A 390 -16.08 -19.23 -8.93
N ALA A 391 -15.82 -18.76 -7.71
CA ALA A 391 -15.11 -17.49 -7.49
C ALA A 391 -13.68 -17.51 -8.05
N GLU A 392 -13.01 -18.67 -8.08
CA GLU A 392 -11.72 -18.84 -8.73
C GLU A 392 -11.81 -18.78 -10.27
N GLN A 393 -12.92 -19.24 -10.87
CA GLN A 393 -13.14 -19.19 -12.31
C GLN A 393 -13.50 -17.78 -12.80
N GLY A 394 -14.38 -17.07 -12.10
CA GLY A 394 -14.93 -15.77 -12.55
C GLY A 394 -13.91 -14.62 -12.63
N HIS A 395 -12.74 -14.73 -11.99
CA HIS A 395 -11.71 -13.69 -11.98
C HIS A 395 -10.56 -13.91 -12.98
N VAL A 396 -10.62 -14.96 -13.80
CA VAL A 396 -9.57 -15.25 -14.77
C VAL A 396 -10.08 -14.88 -16.16
N THR A 397 -9.52 -13.81 -16.74
CA THR A 397 -9.61 -13.64 -18.19
C THR A 397 -8.94 -14.85 -18.82
N LEU A 398 -9.71 -15.73 -19.45
CA LEU A 398 -9.16 -16.89 -20.15
C LEU A 398 -8.33 -16.38 -21.32
N LEU A 399 -7.01 -16.30 -21.12
CA LEU A 399 -6.09 -16.04 -22.20
C LEU A 399 -6.00 -17.30 -23.07
N SER A 400 -5.90 -17.12 -24.38
CA SER A 400 -5.64 -18.25 -25.27
C SER A 400 -4.30 -18.91 -24.90
N PRO A 401 -4.15 -20.23 -25.08
CA PRO A 401 -2.91 -20.93 -24.79
C PRO A 401 -1.72 -20.36 -25.59
N LEU A 402 -1.97 -19.81 -26.78
CA LEU A 402 -0.96 -19.17 -27.60
C LEU A 402 -0.50 -17.81 -27.03
N ALA A 403 -1.44 -17.02 -26.48
CA ALA A 403 -1.10 -15.80 -25.76
C ALA A 403 -0.27 -16.09 -24.50
N ILE A 404 -0.61 -17.15 -23.76
CA ILE A 404 0.18 -17.62 -22.59
C ILE A 404 1.59 -18.03 -23.02
N ALA A 405 1.73 -18.82 -24.10
CA ALA A 405 3.04 -19.22 -24.62
C ALA A 405 3.89 -18.02 -25.07
N HIS A 406 3.26 -17.01 -25.68
CA HIS A 406 3.91 -15.76 -26.05
C HIS A 406 4.44 -15.00 -24.82
N LEU A 407 3.60 -14.85 -23.78
CA LEU A 407 4.00 -14.21 -22.53
C LEU A 407 5.15 -14.96 -21.83
N HIS A 408 5.12 -16.29 -21.80
CA HIS A 408 6.23 -17.10 -21.27
C HIS A 408 7.54 -16.89 -22.05
N ARG A 409 7.46 -16.82 -23.39
CA ARG A 409 8.64 -16.50 -24.22
C ARG A 409 9.18 -15.11 -23.91
N GLN A 410 8.32 -14.10 -23.81
CA GLN A 410 8.73 -12.74 -23.49
C GLN A 410 9.30 -12.62 -22.08
N LEU A 411 8.73 -13.35 -21.11
CA LEU A 411 9.25 -13.44 -19.76
C LEU A 411 10.68 -14.01 -19.75
N ARG A 412 10.92 -15.12 -20.46
CA ARG A 412 12.28 -15.69 -20.61
C ARG A 412 13.27 -14.70 -21.21
N ILE A 413 12.89 -14.01 -22.29
CA ILE A 413 13.74 -12.99 -22.92
C ILE A 413 14.06 -11.88 -21.91
N ARG A 414 13.08 -11.39 -21.16
CA ARG A 414 13.30 -10.36 -20.15
C ARG A 414 14.19 -10.81 -19.00
N MET A 415 14.03 -12.05 -18.56
CA MET A 415 14.91 -12.62 -17.54
C MET A 415 16.35 -12.65 -18.03
N LEU A 416 16.60 -12.99 -19.30
CA LEU A 416 17.95 -12.91 -19.89
C LEU A 416 18.51 -11.48 -19.87
N TRP A 417 17.72 -10.47 -20.22
CA TRP A 417 18.16 -9.07 -20.14
C TRP A 417 18.45 -8.61 -18.71
N ILE A 418 17.65 -9.05 -17.72
CA ILE A 418 17.90 -8.77 -16.30
C ILE A 418 19.19 -9.45 -15.84
N VAL A 419 19.40 -10.71 -16.20
CA VAL A 419 20.64 -11.44 -15.86
C VAL A 419 21.85 -10.74 -16.47
N MET A 420 21.79 -10.36 -17.75
CA MET A 420 22.84 -9.57 -18.40
C MET A 420 23.12 -8.26 -17.67
N LEU A 421 22.07 -7.54 -17.26
CA LEU A 421 22.17 -6.28 -16.52
C LEU A 421 22.86 -6.49 -15.16
N LEU A 422 22.47 -7.53 -14.43
CA LEU A 422 23.06 -7.89 -13.14
C LEU A 422 24.53 -8.31 -13.30
N VAL A 423 24.86 -9.11 -14.30
CA VAL A 423 26.25 -9.52 -14.57
C VAL A 423 27.13 -8.30 -14.88
N ILE A 424 26.69 -7.40 -15.76
CA ILE A 424 27.48 -6.22 -16.14
C ILE A 424 27.67 -5.26 -14.96
N SER A 425 26.60 -4.97 -14.22
CA SER A 425 26.69 -4.07 -13.05
C SER A 425 27.53 -4.67 -11.91
N THR A 426 27.38 -5.97 -11.64
CA THR A 426 28.19 -6.66 -10.62
C THR A 426 29.66 -6.73 -11.04
N ALA A 427 29.95 -7.04 -12.31
CA ALA A 427 31.31 -7.05 -12.82
C ALA A 427 31.98 -5.66 -12.71
N ALA A 428 31.23 -4.57 -12.96
CA ALA A 428 31.72 -3.22 -12.78
C ALA A 428 32.07 -2.90 -11.31
N VAL A 429 31.22 -3.33 -10.36
CA VAL A 429 31.51 -3.19 -8.92
C VAL A 429 32.73 -4.02 -8.51
N VAL A 430 32.80 -5.28 -8.92
CA VAL A 430 33.95 -6.15 -8.60
C VAL A 430 35.26 -5.62 -9.18
N ALA A 431 35.20 -4.97 -10.35
CA ALA A 431 36.38 -4.37 -10.98
C ALA A 431 36.84 -3.06 -10.33
N SER A 432 35.92 -2.30 -9.71
CA SER A 432 36.25 -1.06 -8.98
C SER A 432 36.65 -1.35 -7.53
N GLU A 433 35.85 -2.14 -6.83
CA GLU A 433 35.95 -2.38 -5.38
C GLU A 433 36.57 -3.74 -5.04
N HIS A 434 37.66 -4.12 -5.73
CA HIS A 434 38.27 -5.44 -5.57
C HIS A 434 38.64 -5.76 -4.12
N ASP A 435 39.23 -4.78 -3.43
CA ASP A 435 39.70 -4.93 -2.04
C ASP A 435 38.56 -5.15 -1.06
N LEU A 436 37.40 -4.51 -1.27
CA LEU A 436 36.19 -4.71 -0.46
C LEU A 436 35.53 -6.06 -0.73
N VAL A 437 35.63 -6.57 -1.96
CA VAL A 437 35.17 -7.92 -2.27
C VAL A 437 36.05 -8.95 -1.58
N MET A 438 37.36 -8.73 -1.54
CA MET A 438 38.29 -9.61 -0.80
C MET A 438 38.05 -9.53 0.71
N SER A 439 37.75 -8.34 1.25
CA SER A 439 37.47 -8.17 2.68
C SER A 439 36.23 -8.93 3.13
N LEU A 440 35.23 -9.10 2.26
CA LEU A 440 34.06 -9.93 2.52
C LEU A 440 34.42 -11.40 2.80
N PHE A 441 35.46 -11.93 2.13
CA PHE A 441 35.93 -13.30 2.35
C PHE A 441 36.90 -13.43 3.52
N THR A 442 37.65 -12.37 3.85
CA THR A 442 38.58 -12.37 4.99
C THR A 442 37.92 -11.98 6.31
N GLY A 443 36.67 -11.51 6.28
CA GLY A 443 35.91 -11.07 7.46
C GLY A 443 36.26 -9.66 7.93
N GLY A 444 36.86 -8.84 7.06
CA GLY A 444 37.16 -7.43 7.34
C GLY A 444 35.90 -6.54 7.30
N GLY A 445 35.98 -5.34 7.87
CA GLY A 445 34.94 -4.32 7.79
C GLY A 445 35.21 -3.30 6.67
N ALA A 446 34.20 -2.51 6.28
CA ALA A 446 34.39 -1.32 5.46
C ALA A 446 34.56 -0.08 6.35
N ALA A 447 35.54 0.75 6.03
CA ALA A 447 35.69 2.08 6.62
C ALA A 447 36.10 3.11 5.55
N SER A 448 35.72 4.36 5.77
CA SER A 448 36.21 5.51 5.02
C SER A 448 36.32 6.71 5.96
N ASN A 449 36.85 7.83 5.46
CA ASN A 449 36.91 9.07 6.25
C ASN A 449 35.52 9.55 6.76
N ASN A 450 34.43 9.13 6.10
CA ASN A 450 33.08 9.49 6.47
C ASN A 450 32.27 8.32 7.07
N LEU A 451 32.71 7.09 6.80
CA LEU A 451 32.03 5.86 7.20
C LEU A 451 32.82 5.17 8.30
N LEU A 452 32.26 5.20 9.51
CA LEU A 452 32.81 4.46 10.65
C LEU A 452 32.67 2.95 10.44
N PRO A 453 33.64 2.16 10.89
CA PRO A 453 33.53 0.70 10.90
C PRO A 453 32.37 0.23 11.79
N PHE A 454 32.01 -1.05 11.66
CA PHE A 454 30.92 -1.66 12.42
C PHE A 454 31.39 -2.94 13.11
N ASP A 455 31.39 -2.95 14.45
CA ASP A 455 31.72 -4.12 15.28
C ASP A 455 30.79 -4.24 16.50
N ALA A 456 29.48 -4.02 16.28
CA ALA A 456 28.48 -3.99 17.35
C ALA A 456 27.75 -5.32 17.51
N SER A 457 27.40 -5.66 18.75
CA SER A 457 26.46 -6.77 19.00
C SER A 457 25.02 -6.38 18.64
N TRP A 458 24.19 -7.38 18.32
CA TRP A 458 22.76 -7.21 18.05
C TRP A 458 22.03 -6.40 19.14
N THR A 459 22.33 -6.66 20.41
CA THR A 459 21.68 -5.97 21.54
C THR A 459 22.05 -4.49 21.62
N GLN A 460 23.32 -4.15 21.33
CA GLN A 460 23.78 -2.77 21.27
C GLN A 460 23.15 -2.03 20.08
N LEU A 461 23.05 -2.68 18.92
CA LEU A 461 22.37 -2.13 17.75
C LEU A 461 20.87 -1.91 18.02
N TRP A 462 20.18 -2.88 18.61
CA TRP A 462 18.76 -2.76 18.99
C TRP A 462 18.52 -1.59 19.95
N ASN A 463 19.38 -1.45 20.97
CA ASN A 463 19.26 -0.38 21.96
C ASN A 463 19.55 0.99 21.32
N ALA A 464 20.60 1.12 20.50
CA ALA A 464 20.92 2.36 19.80
C ALA A 464 19.84 2.76 18.77
N ALA A 465 19.27 1.80 18.04
CA ALA A 465 18.24 2.05 17.04
C ALA A 465 16.87 2.42 17.62
N THR A 466 16.60 2.07 18.88
CA THR A 466 15.26 2.21 19.49
C THR A 466 15.20 3.10 20.73
N SER A 467 16.33 3.57 21.26
CA SER A 467 16.37 4.44 22.43
C SER A 467 16.71 5.88 22.05
N ASN A 468 16.22 6.84 22.83
CA ASN A 468 16.55 8.26 22.68
C ASN A 468 17.86 8.62 23.42
N TRP A 469 18.85 7.74 23.38
CA TRP A 469 20.14 7.92 24.03
C TRP A 469 21.25 7.58 23.04
N SER A 470 22.18 8.51 22.82
CA SER A 470 23.31 8.29 21.93
C SER A 470 24.64 8.59 22.62
N TYR A 471 25.66 7.82 22.26
CA TYR A 471 27.04 7.99 22.75
C TYR A 471 27.90 8.84 21.82
N GLY A 472 27.31 9.48 20.80
CA GLY A 472 28.02 10.29 19.82
C GLY A 472 28.60 11.61 20.34
N ALA A 473 28.35 11.93 21.60
CA ALA A 473 28.84 13.12 22.28
C ALA A 473 29.21 12.78 23.73
N GLY A 474 30.45 13.04 24.13
CA GLY A 474 30.94 12.81 25.50
C GLY A 474 30.71 11.39 26.00
N LEU A 475 30.10 11.24 27.18
CA LEU A 475 29.77 9.95 27.78
C LEU A 475 28.31 9.51 27.54
N GLY A 476 27.56 10.24 26.71
CA GLY A 476 26.19 9.95 26.33
C GLY A 476 25.25 11.13 26.57
N VAL A 477 24.41 11.42 25.56
CA VAL A 477 23.44 12.51 25.58
C VAL A 477 22.05 12.02 25.18
N TYR A 478 21.03 12.73 25.64
CA TYR A 478 19.68 12.52 25.15
C TYR A 478 19.56 13.03 23.72
N ALA A 479 19.35 12.13 22.77
CA ALA A 479 19.25 12.44 21.35
C ALA A 479 18.32 11.42 20.68
N SER A 480 17.54 11.84 19.68
CA SER A 480 16.68 10.90 18.96
C SER A 480 17.51 9.80 18.28
N PRO A 481 17.01 8.55 18.23
CA PRO A 481 17.71 7.44 17.60
C PRO A 481 17.99 7.73 16.13
N THR A 482 19.16 7.30 15.65
CA THR A 482 19.53 7.49 14.25
C THR A 482 18.68 6.55 13.37
N PRO A 483 17.85 7.08 12.45
CA PRO A 483 16.87 6.27 11.71
C PRO A 483 17.48 5.13 10.89
N PHE A 484 18.66 5.35 10.31
CA PHE A 484 19.33 4.35 9.47
C PHE A 484 19.71 3.07 10.24
N LEU A 485 19.88 3.13 11.56
CA LEU A 485 20.20 1.95 12.38
C LEU A 485 19.08 0.89 12.33
N LEU A 486 17.82 1.28 12.09
CA LEU A 486 16.72 0.33 11.89
C LEU A 486 16.86 -0.46 10.57
N VAL A 487 17.47 0.14 9.54
CA VAL A 487 17.78 -0.54 8.28
C VAL A 487 18.91 -1.54 8.50
N ILE A 488 19.98 -1.12 9.18
CA ILE A 488 21.09 -2.01 9.55
C ILE A 488 20.58 -3.18 10.38
N LEU A 489 19.72 -2.91 11.38
CA LEU A 489 19.09 -3.93 12.21
C LEU A 489 18.33 -4.96 11.38
N ALA A 490 17.53 -4.53 10.39
CA ALA A 490 16.82 -5.45 9.51
C ALA A 490 17.76 -6.28 8.62
N SER A 491 18.86 -5.68 8.15
CA SER A 491 19.87 -6.35 7.34
C SER A 491 20.75 -7.30 8.13
N ASP A 492 21.00 -7.02 9.41
CA ASP A 492 21.81 -7.86 10.29
C ASP A 492 21.09 -9.19 10.61
N VAL A 493 19.75 -9.21 10.58
CA VAL A 493 18.98 -10.47 10.59
C VAL A 493 19.29 -11.34 9.37
N LEU A 494 19.51 -10.72 8.20
CA LEU A 494 19.81 -11.44 6.96
C LEU A 494 21.24 -12.01 6.93
N THR A 495 22.19 -11.37 7.64
CA THR A 495 23.59 -11.81 7.76
C THR A 495 23.86 -12.62 9.03
N PHE A 496 22.81 -13.09 9.71
CA PHE A 496 22.89 -13.90 10.93
C PHE A 496 23.68 -13.24 12.07
N GLY A 497 23.57 -11.92 12.22
CA GLY A 497 24.23 -11.15 13.29
C GLY A 497 25.65 -10.66 12.95
N HIS A 498 26.10 -10.81 11.71
CA HIS A 498 27.35 -10.22 11.22
C HIS A 498 27.06 -8.85 10.59
N ALA A 499 27.14 -7.80 11.39
CA ALA A 499 26.72 -6.47 10.95
C ALA A 499 27.75 -5.77 10.05
N GLY A 500 29.05 -6.05 10.22
CA GLY A 500 30.10 -5.57 9.30
C GLY A 500 29.91 -6.09 7.88
N THR A 501 29.54 -7.36 7.73
CA THR A 501 29.24 -7.94 6.41
C THR A 501 27.94 -7.40 5.83
N ALA A 502 26.94 -7.07 6.66
CA ALA A 502 25.71 -6.42 6.21
C ALA A 502 26.00 -5.06 5.55
N LEU A 503 26.85 -4.25 6.17
CA LEU A 503 27.25 -2.93 5.67
C LEU A 503 28.06 -3.03 4.36
N LEU A 504 29.00 -3.98 4.27
CA LEU A 504 29.71 -4.30 3.03
C LEU A 504 28.76 -4.73 1.91
N LEU A 505 27.82 -5.63 2.19
CA LEU A 505 26.84 -6.10 1.21
C LEU A 505 25.93 -4.97 0.71
N MET A 506 25.56 -4.01 1.57
CA MET A 506 24.78 -2.84 1.14
C MET A 506 25.53 -2.00 0.10
N ILE A 507 26.83 -1.77 0.30
CA ILE A 507 27.68 -1.03 -0.65
C ILE A 507 27.84 -1.82 -1.95
N LEU A 508 28.29 -3.08 -1.86
CA LEU A 508 28.58 -3.91 -3.03
C LEU A 508 27.33 -4.21 -3.89
N LEU A 509 26.15 -4.35 -3.26
CA LEU A 509 24.91 -4.63 -3.95
C LEU A 509 24.17 -3.36 -4.44
N ALA A 510 24.69 -2.16 -4.16
CA ALA A 510 24.04 -0.89 -4.49
C ALA A 510 23.77 -0.72 -5.98
N ALA A 511 24.82 -0.83 -6.81
CA ALA A 511 24.66 -0.72 -8.27
C ALA A 511 23.80 -1.84 -8.89
N PRO A 512 24.00 -3.15 -8.59
CA PRO A 512 23.20 -4.21 -9.22
C PRO A 512 21.73 -4.20 -8.77
N LEU A 513 21.45 -4.02 -7.48
CA LEU A 513 20.05 -3.93 -7.00
C LEU A 513 19.40 -2.61 -7.43
N GLY A 514 20.17 -1.51 -7.47
CA GLY A 514 19.75 -0.24 -8.07
C GLY A 514 19.36 -0.40 -9.54
N ALA A 515 20.16 -1.09 -10.34
CA ALA A 515 19.86 -1.38 -11.74
C ALA A 515 18.57 -2.20 -11.88
N MET A 516 18.41 -3.25 -11.05
CA MET A 516 17.22 -4.09 -11.06
C MET A 516 15.94 -3.33 -10.65
N SER A 517 16.04 -2.45 -9.65
CA SER A 517 14.91 -1.62 -9.21
C SER A 517 14.49 -0.63 -10.30
N PHE A 518 15.44 0.03 -10.96
CA PHE A 518 15.16 0.94 -12.06
C PHE A 518 14.61 0.19 -13.27
N TRP A 519 15.08 -1.03 -13.55
CA TRP A 519 14.49 -1.88 -14.59
C TRP A 519 13.00 -2.15 -14.35
N ALA A 520 12.61 -2.35 -13.09
CA ALA A 520 11.20 -2.52 -12.71
C ALA A 520 10.37 -1.26 -12.94
N LEU A 521 10.92 -0.07 -12.61
CA LEU A 521 10.30 1.24 -12.86
C LEU A 521 10.20 1.55 -14.36
N ALA A 522 11.28 1.38 -15.12
CA ALA A 522 11.31 1.59 -16.56
C ALA A 522 10.27 0.72 -17.29
N GLY A 523 9.98 -0.48 -16.76
CA GLY A 523 8.95 -1.40 -17.27
C GLY A 523 7.51 -0.89 -17.16
N ILE A 524 7.27 0.19 -16.42
CA ILE A 524 5.96 0.85 -16.32
C ILE A 524 5.74 1.77 -17.51
N PHE A 525 6.80 2.48 -17.89
CA PHE A 525 6.77 3.50 -18.93
C PHE A 525 7.03 2.92 -20.33
N THR A 526 7.92 1.94 -20.48
CA THR A 526 8.25 1.33 -21.77
C THR A 526 8.40 -0.19 -21.68
N ARG A 527 8.12 -0.88 -22.79
CA ARG A 527 8.37 -2.33 -22.94
C ARG A 527 9.58 -2.64 -23.84
N SER A 528 10.31 -1.62 -24.30
CA SER A 528 11.57 -1.80 -25.03
C SER A 528 12.67 -2.30 -24.09
N ASN A 529 13.16 -3.52 -24.31
CA ASN A 529 14.22 -4.09 -23.46
C ASN A 529 15.52 -3.29 -23.54
N VAL A 530 15.91 -2.77 -24.72
CA VAL A 530 17.15 -2.01 -24.92
C VAL A 530 17.14 -0.71 -24.10
N ILE A 531 16.01 0.01 -24.12
CA ILE A 531 15.91 1.30 -23.41
C ILE A 531 15.83 1.08 -21.91
N ARG A 532 15.09 0.05 -21.45
CA ARG A 532 15.10 -0.35 -20.04
C ARG A 532 16.51 -0.73 -19.58
N PHE A 533 17.24 -1.48 -20.41
CA PHE A 533 18.61 -1.88 -20.12
C PHE A 533 19.52 -0.67 -19.99
N ALA A 534 19.53 0.22 -21.00
CA ALA A 534 20.38 1.40 -21.02
C ALA A 534 20.06 2.38 -19.87
N THR A 535 18.78 2.66 -19.61
CA THR A 535 18.40 3.56 -18.50
C THR A 535 18.67 2.96 -17.12
N SER A 536 18.56 1.64 -16.96
CA SER A 536 18.90 0.97 -15.70
C SER A 536 20.40 0.94 -15.46
N LEU A 537 21.21 0.74 -16.50
CA LEU A 537 22.66 0.83 -16.42
C LEU A 537 23.13 2.26 -16.18
N LEU A 538 22.43 3.26 -16.73
CA LEU A 538 22.69 4.68 -16.46
C LEU A 538 22.35 5.05 -15.01
N TRP A 539 21.26 4.51 -14.45
CA TRP A 539 20.97 4.62 -13.01
C TRP A 539 22.04 3.94 -12.16
N ALA A 540 22.53 2.76 -12.56
CA ALA A 540 23.65 2.12 -11.87
C ALA A 540 24.92 2.99 -11.94
N ALA A 541 25.28 3.52 -13.11
CA ALA A 541 26.41 4.44 -13.30
C ALA A 541 26.30 5.69 -12.41
N SER A 542 25.08 6.14 -12.10
CA SER A 542 24.87 7.29 -11.22
C SER A 542 25.31 7.04 -9.77
N THR A 543 25.48 5.77 -9.34
CA THR A 543 25.99 5.47 -7.99
C THR A 543 27.45 5.90 -7.80
N TRP A 544 28.31 5.67 -8.81
CA TRP A 544 29.67 6.22 -8.85
C TRP A 544 29.67 7.74 -8.97
N LEU A 545 28.80 8.29 -9.83
CA LEU A 545 28.68 9.74 -10.03
C LEU A 545 28.28 10.48 -8.74
N LEU A 546 27.42 9.89 -7.92
CA LEU A 546 27.00 10.44 -6.62
C LEU A 546 28.04 10.16 -5.51
N GLY A 547 29.14 9.46 -5.82
CA GLY A 547 30.21 9.18 -4.87
C GLY A 547 29.85 8.16 -3.79
N ILE A 548 28.95 7.20 -4.08
CA ILE A 548 28.60 6.16 -3.10
C ILE A 548 29.83 5.34 -2.70
N TYR A 549 30.62 4.91 -3.68
CA TYR A 549 31.81 4.11 -3.44
C TYR A 549 32.97 4.97 -2.93
N GLY A 550 33.23 6.14 -3.55
CA GLY A 550 34.29 7.04 -3.11
C GLY A 550 34.08 7.68 -1.73
N ASN A 551 32.85 7.92 -1.27
CA ASN A 551 32.58 8.45 0.08
C ASN A 551 32.18 7.36 1.08
N GLY A 552 31.80 6.17 0.61
CA GLY A 552 31.16 5.14 1.43
C GLY A 552 29.74 5.49 1.88
N SER A 553 28.95 6.23 1.07
CA SER A 553 27.60 6.68 1.45
C SER A 553 26.55 5.57 1.39
N VAL A 554 26.57 4.71 2.42
CA VAL A 554 25.69 3.55 2.54
C VAL A 554 24.21 3.95 2.60
N ALA A 555 23.88 5.06 3.26
CA ALA A 555 22.49 5.50 3.36
C ALA A 555 21.92 5.91 1.99
N LEU A 556 22.67 6.72 1.23
CA LEU A 556 22.31 7.07 -0.13
C LEU A 556 22.25 5.83 -1.03
N ALA A 557 23.15 4.85 -0.85
CA ALA A 557 23.16 3.59 -1.57
C ALA A 557 21.83 2.82 -1.39
N VAL A 558 21.39 2.65 -0.15
CA VAL A 558 20.11 2.01 0.16
C VAL A 558 18.93 2.81 -0.43
N ALA A 559 18.96 4.14 -0.33
CA ALA A 559 17.94 4.98 -0.96
C ALA A 559 17.87 4.74 -2.47
N MET A 560 18.99 4.65 -3.17
CA MET A 560 19.05 4.39 -4.61
C MET A 560 18.55 3.00 -5.03
N ILE A 561 18.63 2.01 -4.16
CA ILE A 561 18.07 0.66 -4.40
C ILE A 561 16.53 0.71 -4.31
N PHE A 562 15.98 1.29 -3.25
CA PHE A 562 14.55 1.18 -2.97
C PHE A 562 13.72 2.27 -3.64
N LEU A 563 14.27 3.45 -3.91
CA LEU A 563 13.53 4.58 -4.47
C LEU A 563 12.86 4.25 -5.82
N PRO A 564 13.55 3.68 -6.83
CA PRO A 564 12.89 3.32 -8.09
C PRO A 564 11.82 2.23 -7.90
N ALA A 565 12.08 1.22 -7.07
CA ALA A 565 11.12 0.16 -6.75
C ALA A 565 9.85 0.72 -6.10
N SER A 566 9.99 1.68 -5.20
CA SER A 566 8.88 2.36 -4.50
C SER A 566 7.94 3.03 -5.49
N PHE A 567 8.47 3.85 -6.40
CA PHE A 567 7.68 4.48 -7.46
C PHE A 567 7.11 3.47 -8.45
N ALA A 568 7.83 2.38 -8.71
CA ALA A 568 7.33 1.34 -9.58
C ALA A 568 6.05 0.70 -9.01
N PHE A 569 6.06 0.41 -7.71
CA PHE A 569 4.91 -0.15 -7.02
C PHE A 569 3.78 0.86 -6.84
N ILE A 570 4.03 2.16 -6.59
CA ILE A 570 2.98 3.20 -6.56
C ILE A 570 2.23 3.23 -7.89
N LEU A 571 2.95 3.34 -9.01
CA LEU A 571 2.33 3.48 -10.33
C LEU A 571 1.55 2.21 -10.72
N ARG A 572 2.05 1.02 -10.35
CA ARG A 572 1.29 -0.24 -10.46
C ARG A 572 0.06 -0.28 -9.57
N ALA A 573 0.17 0.23 -8.35
CA ALA A 573 -0.94 0.26 -7.40
C ALA A 573 -2.11 1.04 -7.97
N VAL A 574 -1.85 2.20 -8.57
CA VAL A 574 -2.86 3.08 -9.19
C VAL A 574 -3.34 2.57 -10.56
N GLY A 575 -2.74 1.51 -11.10
CA GLY A 575 -3.06 1.02 -12.44
C GLY A 575 -2.48 1.88 -13.57
N MET A 576 -1.48 2.71 -13.30
CA MET A 576 -0.79 3.54 -14.30
C MET A 576 0.48 2.86 -14.81
N TYR A 577 0.33 1.68 -15.41
CA TYR A 577 1.43 0.93 -16.03
C TYR A 577 0.99 0.32 -17.36
N ARG A 578 1.93 0.06 -18.25
CA ARG A 578 1.64 -0.54 -19.55
C ARG A 578 1.63 -2.06 -19.45
N THR A 579 0.55 -2.73 -19.80
CA THR A 579 0.47 -4.20 -19.91
C THR A 579 0.69 -4.68 -21.33
N GLU A 580 1.02 -5.96 -21.50
CA GLU A 580 1.02 -6.63 -22.82
C GLU A 580 -0.34 -7.30 -23.06
N MET A 581 -0.78 -8.13 -22.10
CA MET A 581 -2.13 -8.72 -22.00
C MET A 581 -2.44 -9.02 -20.52
N PRO A 582 -3.67 -8.83 -20.01
CA PRO A 582 -4.82 -8.16 -20.64
C PRO A 582 -4.58 -6.65 -20.84
N GLU A 583 -5.36 -6.03 -21.73
CA GLU A 583 -5.10 -4.65 -22.22
C GLU A 583 -5.39 -3.54 -21.20
N ARG A 584 -6.12 -3.86 -20.13
CA ARG A 584 -6.45 -2.89 -19.08
C ARG A 584 -5.54 -3.12 -17.88
N PRO A 585 -4.71 -2.13 -17.50
CA PRO A 585 -4.01 -2.21 -16.23
C PRO A 585 -5.04 -2.16 -15.09
N HIS A 586 -4.83 -3.00 -14.08
CA HIS A 586 -5.71 -3.06 -12.92
C HIS A 586 -5.00 -2.46 -11.71
N PRO A 587 -5.69 -1.61 -10.92
CA PRO A 587 -5.14 -1.14 -9.67
C PRO A 587 -4.95 -2.32 -8.70
N SER A 588 -3.87 -2.29 -7.93
CA SER A 588 -3.48 -3.38 -7.05
C SER A 588 -3.10 -2.88 -5.67
N ILE A 589 -3.89 -3.28 -4.67
CA ILE A 589 -3.65 -2.98 -3.26
C ILE A 589 -2.36 -3.65 -2.75
N GLN A 590 -2.03 -4.84 -3.29
CA GLN A 590 -0.76 -5.52 -2.98
C GLN A 590 0.45 -4.65 -3.39
N SER A 591 0.38 -4.03 -4.57
CA SER A 591 1.44 -3.12 -5.00
C SER A 591 1.49 -1.86 -4.13
N ALA A 592 0.37 -1.37 -3.61
CA ALA A 592 0.39 -0.26 -2.65
C ALA A 592 1.14 -0.62 -1.37
N ALA A 593 0.90 -1.83 -0.83
CA ALA A 593 1.60 -2.31 0.35
C ALA A 593 3.10 -2.51 0.09
N LEU A 594 3.48 -3.11 -1.04
CA LEU A 594 4.88 -3.23 -1.43
C LEU A 594 5.55 -1.86 -1.60
N ALA A 595 4.86 -0.87 -2.18
CA ALA A 595 5.37 0.49 -2.30
C ALA A 595 5.69 1.09 -0.92
N SER A 596 4.76 0.97 0.03
CA SER A 596 4.96 1.50 1.38
C SER A 596 6.12 0.83 2.11
N LEU A 597 6.29 -0.49 1.95
CA LEU A 597 7.42 -1.22 2.54
C LEU A 597 8.76 -0.81 1.90
N CYS A 598 8.79 -0.51 0.60
CA CYS A 598 9.98 0.02 -0.07
C CYS A 598 10.31 1.47 0.34
N PHE A 599 9.32 2.29 0.72
CA PHE A 599 9.60 3.66 1.18
C PHE A 599 10.23 3.73 2.56
N ILE A 600 10.04 2.72 3.42
CA ILE A 600 10.62 2.68 4.77
C ILE A 600 12.14 2.85 4.72
N PRO A 601 12.92 1.99 4.03
CA PRO A 601 14.37 2.15 3.97
C PRO A 601 14.80 3.46 3.28
N VAL A 602 14.02 3.98 2.32
CA VAL A 602 14.33 5.29 1.68
C VAL A 602 14.29 6.42 2.71
N THR A 603 13.21 6.50 3.51
CA THR A 603 13.03 7.56 4.50
C THR A 603 13.89 7.39 5.74
N LEU A 604 14.28 6.16 6.08
CA LEU A 604 15.17 5.89 7.21
C LEU A 604 16.64 6.14 6.85
N SER A 605 17.03 5.90 5.59
CA SER A 605 18.38 6.19 5.13
C SER A 605 18.59 7.68 4.94
N GLU A 606 17.65 8.35 4.28
CA GLU A 606 17.74 9.79 4.02
C GLU A 606 16.47 10.49 4.53
N PRO A 607 16.43 10.88 5.82
CA PRO A 607 15.24 11.50 6.42
C PRO A 607 14.75 12.75 5.69
N GLN A 608 15.64 13.48 5.02
CA GLN A 608 15.30 14.66 4.22
C GLN A 608 14.36 14.35 3.06
N MET A 609 14.30 13.10 2.59
CA MET A 609 13.40 12.67 1.52
C MET A 609 11.92 12.74 1.91
N VAL A 610 11.59 12.80 3.21
CA VAL A 610 10.19 12.95 3.66
C VAL A 610 9.57 14.26 3.15
N LEU A 611 10.34 15.35 3.13
CA LEU A 611 9.87 16.67 2.68
C LEU A 611 9.43 16.69 1.21
N PRO A 612 10.25 16.28 0.22
CA PRO A 612 9.81 16.20 -1.16
C PRO A 612 8.74 15.14 -1.36
N LEU A 613 8.77 14.01 -0.63
CA LEU A 613 7.74 12.97 -0.76
C LEU A 613 6.36 13.47 -0.35
N ILE A 614 6.21 14.26 0.71
CA ILE A 614 4.93 14.88 1.10
C ILE A 614 4.37 15.71 -0.06
N ALA A 615 5.19 16.56 -0.69
CA ALA A 615 4.79 17.37 -1.83
C ALA A 615 4.40 16.51 -3.05
N VAL A 616 5.15 15.45 -3.31
CA VAL A 616 4.89 14.50 -4.40
C VAL A 616 3.57 13.76 -4.19
N PHE A 617 3.32 13.22 -2.99
CA PHE A 617 2.06 12.56 -2.65
C PHE A 617 0.87 13.53 -2.73
N ALA A 618 1.02 14.76 -2.24
CA ALA A 618 0.00 15.80 -2.38
C ALA A 618 -0.33 16.08 -3.86
N GLY A 619 0.70 16.25 -4.70
CA GLY A 619 0.53 16.40 -6.15
C GLY A 619 -0.14 15.19 -6.81
N PHE A 620 0.22 13.98 -6.38
CA PHE A 620 -0.37 12.74 -6.90
C PHE A 620 -1.86 12.62 -6.52
N LEU A 621 -2.26 13.05 -5.32
CA LEU A 621 -3.67 13.06 -4.88
C LEU A 621 -4.56 14.03 -5.69
N VAL A 622 -3.97 15.13 -6.17
CA VAL A 622 -4.65 16.09 -7.05
C VAL A 622 -4.86 15.49 -8.44
N ILE A 623 -3.83 14.84 -9.00
CA ILE A 623 -3.86 14.25 -10.35
C ILE A 623 -4.68 12.96 -10.41
N VAL A 624 -4.57 12.09 -9.39
CA VAL A 624 -5.21 10.77 -9.32
C VAL A 624 -6.42 10.80 -8.38
N ARG A 625 -7.62 10.97 -8.95
CA ARG A 625 -8.86 11.10 -8.15
C ARG A 625 -9.47 9.77 -7.72
N SER A 626 -9.33 8.71 -8.52
CA SER A 626 -10.03 7.43 -8.31
C SER A 626 -9.44 6.56 -7.18
N HIS A 627 -8.18 6.75 -6.79
CA HIS A 627 -7.47 5.88 -5.85
C HIS A 627 -6.81 6.64 -4.68
N ARG A 628 -7.42 7.75 -4.25
CA ARG A 628 -6.88 8.64 -3.20
C ARG A 628 -6.64 7.96 -1.86
N THR A 629 -7.55 7.09 -1.43
CA THR A 629 -7.43 6.36 -0.16
C THR A 629 -6.19 5.49 -0.14
N MET A 630 -5.90 4.80 -1.24
CA MET A 630 -4.71 3.98 -1.39
C MET A 630 -3.43 4.82 -1.40
N LEU A 631 -3.42 5.97 -2.10
CA LEU A 631 -2.28 6.90 -2.09
C LEU A 631 -2.02 7.50 -0.70
N LEU A 632 -3.06 7.80 0.07
CA LEU A 632 -2.96 8.30 1.44
C LEU A 632 -2.39 7.27 2.42
N LEU A 633 -2.60 5.97 2.18
CA LEU A 633 -2.11 4.91 3.04
C LEU A 633 -0.62 4.56 2.80
N ILE A 634 -0.04 4.92 1.65
CA ILE A 634 1.36 4.56 1.33
C ILE A 634 2.40 5.19 2.28
N PRO A 635 2.34 6.49 2.65
CA PRO A 635 3.38 7.11 3.48
C PRO A 635 3.30 6.74 4.97
N ILE A 636 2.22 6.11 5.43
CA ILE A 636 1.98 5.85 6.86
C ILE A 636 3.08 5.00 7.51
N PRO A 637 3.51 3.86 6.94
CA PRO A 637 4.56 3.04 7.57
C PRO A 637 5.90 3.77 7.69
N SER A 638 6.29 4.52 6.66
CA SER A 638 7.51 5.35 6.68
C SER A 638 7.45 6.45 7.74
N ALA A 639 6.32 7.16 7.83
CA ALA A 639 6.13 8.20 8.84
C ALA A 639 6.17 7.63 10.26
N LEU A 640 5.62 6.44 10.47
CA LEU A 640 5.66 5.76 11.76
C LEU A 640 7.06 5.27 12.13
N ALA A 641 7.82 4.76 11.16
CA ALA A 641 9.21 4.37 11.36
C ALA A 641 10.10 5.57 11.73
N LEU A 642 9.88 6.73 11.09
CA LEU A 642 10.60 7.98 11.39
C LEU A 642 10.04 8.74 12.60
N SER A 643 8.99 8.24 13.26
CA SER A 643 8.28 9.01 14.28
C SER A 643 9.14 9.52 15.45
N PRO A 644 10.16 8.81 15.98
CA PRO A 644 11.01 9.38 17.04
C PRO A 644 11.73 10.66 16.59
N VAL A 645 12.21 10.68 15.35
CA VAL A 645 12.85 11.87 14.77
C VAL A 645 11.82 12.96 14.50
N LEU A 646 10.65 12.63 13.93
CA LEU A 646 9.60 13.62 13.67
C LEU A 646 9.09 14.26 14.96
N VAL A 647 8.85 13.47 16.01
CA VAL A 647 8.45 13.99 17.32
C VAL A 647 9.55 14.88 17.89
N ASN A 648 10.82 14.45 17.85
CA ASN A 648 11.95 15.26 18.30
C ASN A 648 12.07 16.59 17.51
N THR A 649 11.83 16.57 16.19
CA THR A 649 11.85 17.81 15.38
C THR A 649 10.75 18.79 15.75
N VAL A 650 9.57 18.29 16.15
CA VAL A 650 8.41 19.12 16.52
C VAL A 650 8.58 19.65 17.94
N GLU A 651 9.02 18.81 18.86
CA GLU A 651 9.24 19.17 20.26
C GLU A 651 10.35 20.22 20.42
N PHE A 652 11.49 20.03 19.74
CA PHE A 652 12.65 20.90 19.81
C PHE A 652 12.82 21.79 18.57
N LEU A 653 11.69 22.20 17.96
CA LEU A 653 11.68 23.00 16.74
C LEU A 653 12.46 24.32 16.90
N GLN A 654 12.27 25.01 18.03
CA GLN A 654 12.94 26.27 18.35
C GLN A 654 14.44 26.11 18.59
N ALA A 655 14.86 24.98 19.16
CA ALA A 655 16.27 24.63 19.36
C ALA A 655 16.98 24.22 18.04
N GLY A 656 16.24 24.17 16.93
CA GLY A 656 16.81 23.86 15.62
C GLY A 656 16.95 22.37 15.31
N ALA A 657 16.32 21.49 16.09
CA ALA A 657 16.38 20.03 15.91
C ALA A 657 15.84 19.56 14.55
N TRP A 658 15.00 20.34 13.87
CA TRP A 658 14.53 20.05 12.51
C TRP A 658 15.66 19.83 11.49
N ARG A 659 16.86 20.36 11.76
CA ARG A 659 18.06 20.14 10.93
C ARG A 659 18.50 18.68 10.91
N GLN A 660 18.08 17.86 11.89
CA GLN A 660 18.43 16.44 11.96
C GLN A 660 17.80 15.63 10.83
N LEU A 661 16.76 16.15 10.18
CA LEU A 661 16.21 15.56 8.97
C LEU A 661 17.21 15.61 7.81
N PHE A 662 18.10 16.59 7.80
CA PHE A 662 19.09 16.77 6.75
C PHE A 662 20.39 16.02 7.03
N GLY A 663 20.57 15.54 8.27
CA GLY A 663 21.75 14.78 8.68
C GLY A 663 21.59 13.28 8.43
N ASP A 664 22.64 12.69 7.84
CA ASP A 664 22.78 11.25 7.68
C ASP A 664 23.71 10.66 8.76
N ILE A 665 23.74 9.33 8.87
CA ILE A 665 24.59 8.54 9.76
C ILE A 665 26.08 8.84 9.56
N GLN A 666 26.52 9.24 8.37
CA GLN A 666 27.93 9.51 8.09
C GLN A 666 28.48 10.70 8.87
N ILE A 667 29.78 10.72 9.12
CA ILE A 667 30.45 11.87 9.72
C ILE A 667 30.50 12.98 8.66
N PRO A 668 29.95 14.19 8.95
CA PRO A 668 30.00 15.30 8.01
C PRO A 668 31.41 15.91 8.00
N VAL A 669 32.07 15.89 6.83
CA VAL A 669 33.43 16.43 6.66
C VAL A 669 33.41 17.62 5.71
N SER A 670 34.11 18.70 6.08
CA SER A 670 34.13 19.96 5.33
C SER A 670 34.77 19.84 3.94
N SER A 671 35.70 18.88 3.75
CA SER A 671 36.35 18.61 2.46
C SER A 671 35.39 18.10 1.38
N ILE A 672 34.32 17.40 1.78
CA ILE A 672 33.34 16.80 0.87
C ILE A 672 32.08 17.65 0.80
N ASP A 673 31.50 17.97 1.96
CA ASP A 673 30.20 18.63 2.00
C ASP A 673 30.32 20.15 1.96
N ALA A 674 31.49 20.74 2.22
CA ALA A 674 31.78 22.19 2.22
C ALA A 674 30.89 23.04 3.16
N SER A 675 31.22 24.33 3.28
CA SER A 675 30.49 25.25 4.18
C SER A 675 29.07 25.59 3.68
N PRO A 676 28.12 25.86 4.61
CA PRO A 676 26.74 26.22 4.25
C PRO A 676 26.71 27.55 3.50
N ARG A 677 26.19 27.56 2.27
CA ARG A 677 26.16 28.73 1.39
C ARG A 677 24.89 28.74 0.52
N ALA A 678 24.38 29.92 0.21
CA ALA A 678 23.31 30.07 -0.77
C ALA A 678 23.89 29.94 -2.19
N LEU A 679 23.71 28.78 -2.82
CA LEU A 679 24.16 28.51 -4.18
C LEU A 679 23.03 28.60 -5.21
N ASN A 680 23.37 28.98 -6.44
CA ASN A 680 22.50 28.81 -7.59
C ASN A 680 22.41 27.31 -7.99
N ALA A 681 21.36 26.91 -8.72
CA ALA A 681 21.17 25.51 -9.12
C ALA A 681 22.39 24.93 -9.89
N LEU A 682 23.01 25.72 -10.76
CA LEU A 682 24.22 25.31 -11.48
C LEU A 682 25.39 25.05 -10.53
N GLN A 683 25.65 25.97 -9.60
CA GLN A 683 26.73 25.85 -8.60
C GLN A 683 26.48 24.70 -7.63
N MET A 684 25.22 24.44 -7.28
CA MET A 684 24.81 23.29 -6.47
C MET A 684 25.10 21.97 -7.18
N ILE A 685 24.82 21.87 -8.49
CA ILE A 685 25.17 20.69 -9.31
C ILE A 685 26.69 20.53 -9.40
N GLN A 686 27.44 21.61 -9.60
CA GLN A 686 28.92 21.57 -9.62
C GLN A 686 29.50 21.06 -8.30
N ARG A 687 28.93 21.49 -7.16
CA ARG A 687 29.31 21.03 -5.82
C ARG A 687 28.92 19.56 -5.60
N GLY A 688 27.68 19.19 -5.88
CA GLY A 688 27.18 17.83 -5.66
C GLY A 688 27.99 16.77 -6.40
N PHE A 689 28.35 17.04 -7.65
CA PHE A 689 29.17 16.12 -8.44
C PHE A 689 30.68 16.41 -8.39
N ALA A 690 31.16 17.26 -7.47
CA ALA A 690 32.57 17.63 -7.33
C ALA A 690 33.31 17.98 -8.65
N MET A 691 32.62 18.73 -9.52
CA MET A 691 33.14 19.08 -10.86
C MET A 691 34.42 19.91 -10.81
N GLN A 692 34.59 20.74 -9.78
CA GLN A 692 35.78 21.58 -9.63
C GLN A 692 37.04 20.77 -9.31
N THR A 693 36.91 19.74 -8.46
CA THR A 693 38.02 18.84 -8.11
C THR A 693 38.51 18.06 -9.33
N VAL A 694 37.57 17.58 -10.16
CA VAL A 694 37.88 16.77 -11.35
C VAL A 694 38.49 17.58 -12.50
N GLN A 695 38.17 18.88 -12.61
CA GLN A 695 38.69 19.73 -13.71
C GLN A 695 40.22 19.82 -13.75
N GLY A 696 40.89 19.70 -12.60
CA GLY A 696 42.34 19.75 -12.47
C GLY A 696 43.07 18.40 -12.63
N THR A 697 42.33 17.29 -12.72
CA THR A 697 42.90 15.92 -12.69
C THR A 697 42.88 15.25 -14.07
N GLN A 698 43.86 14.37 -14.32
CA GLN A 698 43.99 13.62 -15.58
C GLN A 698 44.05 12.11 -15.30
N LEU A 699 43.35 11.32 -16.12
CA LEU A 699 43.39 9.85 -16.07
C LEU A 699 43.75 9.31 -17.45
N GLY A 700 45.03 8.96 -17.66
CA GLY A 700 45.54 8.53 -18.96
C GLY A 700 45.44 9.62 -20.03
N LEU A 701 44.78 9.33 -21.17
CA LEU A 701 44.57 10.27 -22.28
C LEU A 701 43.34 11.20 -22.08
N LEU A 702 42.55 11.00 -21.03
CA LEU A 702 41.32 11.77 -20.79
C LEU A 702 41.60 12.99 -19.92
N GLN A 703 41.36 14.18 -20.48
CA GLN A 703 41.41 15.44 -19.74
C GLN A 703 40.14 15.60 -18.89
N GLY A 704 40.28 15.84 -17.59
CA GLY A 704 39.17 16.06 -16.66
C GLY A 704 38.24 17.21 -17.09
N SER A 705 38.79 18.26 -17.69
CA SER A 705 38.02 19.36 -18.29
C SER A 705 37.06 18.87 -19.38
N GLY A 706 37.53 18.04 -20.32
CA GLY A 706 36.71 17.46 -21.40
C GLY A 706 35.58 16.56 -20.86
N LEU A 707 35.88 15.74 -19.84
CA LEU A 707 34.87 14.90 -19.19
C LEU A 707 33.81 15.74 -18.46
N THR A 708 34.19 16.84 -17.81
CA THR A 708 33.22 17.73 -17.14
C THR A 708 32.28 18.40 -18.14
N VAL A 709 32.78 18.79 -19.32
CA VAL A 709 31.95 19.33 -20.41
C VAL A 709 31.01 18.26 -20.97
N ALA A 710 31.51 17.04 -21.18
CA ALA A 710 30.68 15.91 -21.62
C ALA A 710 29.57 15.58 -20.60
N LEU A 711 29.88 15.65 -19.29
CA LEU A 711 28.90 15.46 -18.23
C LEU A 711 27.80 16.53 -18.27
N TRP A 712 28.15 17.81 -18.44
CA TRP A 712 27.18 18.88 -18.67
C TRP A 712 26.30 18.64 -19.89
N ALA A 713 26.91 18.25 -21.01
CA ALA A 713 26.17 17.92 -22.23
C ALA A 713 25.18 16.78 -22.00
N SER A 714 25.56 15.75 -21.24
CA SER A 714 24.68 14.63 -20.91
C SER A 714 23.45 15.07 -20.08
N PHE A 715 23.64 15.92 -19.06
CA PHE A 715 22.52 16.46 -18.27
C PHE A 715 21.61 17.36 -19.10
N ALA A 716 22.19 18.20 -19.98
CA ALA A 716 21.42 19.04 -20.89
C ALA A 716 20.56 18.20 -21.84
N VAL A 717 21.12 17.13 -22.41
CA VAL A 717 20.38 16.20 -23.29
C VAL A 717 19.25 15.51 -22.52
N LEU A 718 19.50 14.99 -21.32
CA LEU A 718 18.46 14.38 -20.49
C LEU A 718 17.36 15.37 -20.10
N LEU A 719 17.69 16.63 -19.82
CA LEU A 719 16.74 17.69 -19.52
C LEU A 719 15.87 18.04 -20.74
N VAL A 720 16.48 18.22 -21.92
CA VAL A 720 15.76 18.49 -23.17
C VAL A 720 14.80 17.35 -23.50
N LEU A 721 15.25 16.10 -23.36
CA LEU A 721 14.37 14.94 -23.48
C LEU A 721 13.27 15.02 -22.42
N GLY A 722 13.59 15.24 -21.15
CA GLY A 722 12.58 15.40 -20.08
C GLY A 722 11.50 16.45 -20.37
N ILE A 723 11.87 17.61 -20.94
CA ILE A 723 10.94 18.68 -21.33
C ILE A 723 10.09 18.24 -22.52
N SER A 724 10.68 17.56 -23.51
CA SER A 724 9.94 17.04 -24.67
C SER A 724 8.84 16.05 -24.25
N ALA A 725 9.03 15.31 -23.15
CA ALA A 725 8.01 14.42 -22.59
C ALA A 725 6.78 15.16 -22.06
N LEU A 726 6.87 16.46 -21.75
CA LEU A 726 5.74 17.30 -21.31
C LEU A 726 4.79 17.62 -22.47
N ALA A 727 5.27 17.59 -23.71
CA ALA A 727 4.50 17.89 -24.90
C ALA A 727 3.72 16.68 -25.45
N LEU A 728 3.94 15.47 -24.91
CA LEU A 728 3.34 14.23 -25.44
C LEU A 728 1.92 13.99 -24.88
N PRO A 729 0.86 14.07 -25.70
CA PRO A 729 -0.54 14.02 -25.23
C PRO A 729 -0.90 12.69 -24.54
N PHE A 730 -0.32 11.57 -24.99
CA PHE A 730 -0.57 10.24 -24.42
C PHE A 730 0.10 10.00 -23.06
N ALA A 731 1.03 10.86 -22.65
CA ALA A 731 1.85 10.70 -21.44
C ALA A 731 1.70 11.86 -20.43
N LEU A 732 0.83 12.84 -20.70
CA LEU A 732 0.73 14.09 -19.92
C LEU A 732 0.58 13.87 -18.41
N ARG A 733 -0.25 12.92 -17.97
CA ARG A 733 -0.46 12.65 -16.54
C ARG A 733 0.81 12.13 -15.86
N LEU A 734 1.41 11.07 -16.41
CA LEU A 734 2.64 10.45 -15.90
C LEU A 734 3.83 11.40 -15.97
N SER A 735 3.94 12.17 -17.06
CA SER A 735 5.00 13.17 -17.27
C SER A 735 4.92 14.28 -16.21
N ARG A 736 3.73 14.85 -15.96
CA ARG A 736 3.51 15.86 -14.90
C ARG A 736 3.86 15.32 -13.51
N MET A 737 3.48 14.08 -13.22
CA MET A 737 3.82 13.43 -11.95
C MET A 737 5.34 13.30 -11.76
N MET A 738 6.08 12.90 -12.80
CA MET A 738 7.55 12.83 -12.73
C MET A 738 8.20 14.21 -12.65
N TRP A 739 7.62 15.23 -13.29
CA TRP A 739 8.13 16.60 -13.14
C TRP A 739 7.88 17.20 -11.75
N ILE A 740 6.76 16.88 -11.09
CA ILE A 740 6.56 17.24 -9.67
C ILE A 740 7.68 16.63 -8.81
N LEU A 741 8.07 15.39 -9.07
CA LEU A 741 9.19 14.73 -8.40
C LEU A 741 10.53 15.43 -8.68
N ALA A 742 10.81 15.78 -9.94
CA ALA A 742 12.04 16.50 -10.31
C ALA A 742 12.13 17.88 -9.64
N VAL A 743 11.04 18.65 -9.65
CA VAL A 743 11.01 19.99 -9.04
C VAL A 743 11.13 19.89 -7.52
N ALA A 744 10.43 18.94 -6.88
CA ALA A 744 10.56 18.71 -5.44
C ALA A 744 12.00 18.31 -5.06
N GLY A 745 12.64 17.45 -5.85
CA GLY A 745 14.05 17.04 -5.69
C GLY A 745 15.03 18.21 -5.85
N LEU A 746 14.79 19.10 -6.81
CA LEU A 746 15.61 20.29 -7.01
C LEU A 746 15.47 21.29 -5.86
N ILE A 747 14.24 21.52 -5.38
CA ILE A 747 13.98 22.42 -4.26
C ILE A 747 14.65 21.92 -2.99
N ILE A 748 14.52 20.63 -2.67
CA ILE A 748 15.16 20.09 -1.47
C ILE A 748 16.68 20.19 -1.56
N SER A 749 17.28 19.91 -2.72
CA SER A 749 18.74 20.05 -2.91
C SER A 749 19.24 21.48 -2.67
N LEU A 750 18.49 22.48 -3.14
CA LEU A 750 18.81 23.90 -2.93
C LEU A 750 18.67 24.32 -1.46
N VAL A 751 17.74 23.70 -0.72
CA VAL A 751 17.54 23.93 0.70
C VAL A 751 18.64 23.25 1.53
N SER A 752 19.01 22.01 1.20
CA SER A 752 20.03 21.21 1.90
C SER A 752 21.37 21.96 2.00
N VAL A 753 21.86 22.54 0.90
CA VAL A 753 23.18 23.24 0.90
C VAL A 753 23.23 24.48 1.81
N ARG A 754 22.07 25.00 2.24
CA ARG A 754 21.98 26.15 3.17
C ARG A 754 21.96 25.75 4.63
N ILE A 755 21.76 24.46 4.92
CA ILE A 755 21.52 23.96 6.27
C ILE A 755 22.84 23.43 6.83
N ARG A 756 23.20 23.89 8.02
CA ARG A 756 24.30 23.35 8.83
C ARG A 756 23.85 22.11 9.57
N ILE A 757 24.62 21.02 9.50
CA ILE A 757 24.32 19.76 10.23
C ILE A 757 25.35 19.47 11.32
N GLY A 758 26.57 19.99 11.17
CA GLY A 758 27.64 19.73 12.13
C GLY A 758 28.77 20.73 12.04
N THR A 759 29.80 20.45 12.82
CA THR A 759 31.07 21.17 12.87
C THR A 759 32.20 20.20 12.63
N ASP A 760 33.07 20.58 11.72
CA ASP A 760 34.38 19.98 11.51
C ASP A 760 35.45 20.97 12.04
N ALA A 761 36.70 20.54 12.14
CA ALA A 761 37.81 21.37 12.62
C ALA A 761 37.98 22.66 11.80
N ASP A 762 37.72 22.59 10.49
CA ASP A 762 37.84 23.72 9.56
C ASP A 762 36.58 24.61 9.52
N GLY A 763 35.51 24.23 10.24
CA GLY A 763 34.31 25.05 10.41
C GLY A 763 32.98 24.30 10.22
N SER A 764 31.93 25.05 9.92
CA SER A 764 30.57 24.50 9.80
C SER A 764 30.38 23.70 8.51
N VAL A 765 29.75 22.52 8.59
CA VAL A 765 29.49 21.63 7.44
C VAL A 765 28.02 21.69 7.01
N ALA A 766 27.78 21.76 5.71
CA ALA A 766 26.44 21.82 5.12
C ALA A 766 25.80 20.43 4.91
N ALA A 767 24.51 20.40 4.59
CA ALA A 767 23.83 19.18 4.16
C ALA A 767 24.14 18.78 2.72
N SER A 768 24.21 17.47 2.51
CA SER A 768 24.43 16.89 1.20
C SER A 768 23.24 17.16 0.27
N PRO A 769 23.47 17.70 -0.94
CA PRO A 769 22.43 17.86 -1.97
C PRO A 769 22.12 16.56 -2.73
N LEU A 770 22.92 15.49 -2.53
CA LEU A 770 22.88 14.27 -3.34
C LEU A 770 21.50 13.56 -3.31
N PRO A 771 20.80 13.45 -2.16
CA PRO A 771 19.52 12.76 -2.11
C PRO A 771 18.46 13.46 -2.99
N GLY A 772 18.40 14.79 -2.97
CA GLY A 772 17.50 15.53 -3.86
C GLY A 772 17.88 15.41 -5.35
N LEU A 773 19.17 15.41 -5.67
CA LEU A 773 19.67 15.17 -7.03
C LEU A 773 19.31 13.76 -7.54
N SER A 774 19.30 12.75 -6.66
CA SER A 774 18.87 11.39 -7.03
C SER A 774 17.40 11.34 -7.47
N LEU A 775 16.51 12.14 -6.87
CA LEU A 775 15.11 12.27 -7.30
C LEU A 775 15.00 12.93 -8.68
N VAL A 776 15.85 13.94 -8.95
CA VAL A 776 15.92 14.60 -10.26
C VAL A 776 16.36 13.61 -11.33
N ILE A 777 17.43 12.84 -11.10
CA ILE A 777 17.92 11.82 -12.03
C ILE A 777 16.83 10.77 -12.27
N LEU A 778 16.20 10.25 -11.21
CA LEU A 778 15.12 9.27 -11.30
C LEU A 778 13.96 9.76 -12.19
N ALA A 779 13.53 11.00 -11.96
CA ALA A 779 12.44 11.62 -12.70
C ALA A 779 12.80 11.85 -14.18
N LEU A 780 14.00 12.36 -14.47
CA LEU A 780 14.46 12.59 -15.84
C LEU A 780 14.58 11.27 -16.62
N LEU A 781 15.19 10.24 -16.04
CA LEU A 781 15.30 8.92 -16.69
C LEU A 781 13.92 8.28 -16.91
N SER A 782 12.98 8.49 -15.99
CA SER A 782 11.58 8.07 -16.15
C SER A 782 10.89 8.78 -17.32
N CYS A 783 11.12 10.09 -17.48
CA CYS A 783 10.63 10.85 -18.63
C CYS A 783 11.25 10.39 -19.96
N VAL A 784 12.54 10.05 -19.98
CA VAL A 784 13.18 9.45 -21.16
C VAL A 784 12.53 8.11 -21.53
N CYS A 785 12.18 7.29 -20.54
CA CYS A 785 11.44 6.04 -20.77
C CYS A 785 10.01 6.28 -21.31
N LEU A 786 9.36 7.40 -20.98
CA LEU A 786 8.05 7.76 -21.54
C LEU A 786 8.13 8.07 -23.06
N ILE A 787 9.19 8.77 -23.48
CA ILE A 787 9.45 9.14 -24.88
C ILE A 787 9.63 7.90 -25.77
N ALA A 788 10.27 6.86 -25.23
CA ALA A 788 10.46 5.59 -25.91
C ALA A 788 9.15 4.89 -26.36
N GLY A 789 8.00 5.29 -25.81
CA GLY A 789 6.70 4.78 -26.22
C GLY A 789 6.46 3.31 -25.84
N THR A 790 5.35 2.76 -26.36
CA THR A 790 4.86 1.44 -25.95
C THR A 790 5.81 0.33 -26.39
N ALA A 791 6.42 0.45 -27.56
CA ALA A 791 7.46 -0.47 -28.04
C ALA A 791 7.08 -1.98 -27.99
N VAL A 792 5.79 -2.31 -27.92
CA VAL A 792 5.28 -3.68 -27.90
C VAL A 792 4.90 -4.12 -29.31
N HIS A 793 5.41 -5.27 -29.74
CA HIS A 793 4.77 -6.02 -30.83
C HIS A 793 3.51 -6.67 -30.27
N ARG A 794 2.34 -6.09 -30.54
CA ARG A 794 1.05 -6.62 -30.07
C ARG A 794 0.88 -8.03 -30.65
N PHE A 795 0.74 -9.02 -29.78
CA PHE A 795 0.34 -10.35 -30.21
C PHE A 795 -1.11 -10.25 -30.68
N ILE A 796 -1.34 -10.45 -31.98
CA ILE A 796 -2.66 -10.48 -32.58
C ILE A 796 -2.81 -11.90 -33.12
N GLU A 797 -3.84 -12.59 -32.66
CA GLU A 797 -4.14 -13.93 -33.16
C GLU A 797 -4.40 -13.87 -34.66
N LEU A 798 -3.87 -14.85 -35.40
CA LEU A 798 -4.03 -14.91 -36.85
C LEU A 798 -5.51 -14.91 -37.28
N ALA A 799 -6.39 -15.50 -36.47
CA ALA A 799 -7.84 -15.48 -36.69
C ALA A 799 -8.43 -14.06 -36.58
N GLN A 800 -8.13 -13.32 -35.51
CA GLN A 800 -8.59 -11.95 -35.32
C GLN A 800 -7.96 -10.96 -36.31
N ARG A 801 -6.82 -11.31 -36.90
CA ARG A 801 -6.14 -10.49 -37.91
C ARG A 801 -6.93 -10.35 -39.21
N ALA A 802 -7.86 -11.27 -39.49
CA ALA A 802 -8.75 -11.21 -40.65
C ALA A 802 -9.91 -10.21 -40.47
N ASP A 803 -10.38 -10.02 -39.22
CA ASP A 803 -11.53 -9.15 -38.90
C ASP A 803 -11.16 -7.67 -38.69
N ILE A 804 -9.88 -7.33 -38.66
CA ILE A 804 -9.45 -5.93 -38.53
C ILE A 804 -9.60 -5.25 -39.91
N PRO A 805 -10.50 -4.27 -40.08
CA PRO A 805 -10.68 -3.59 -41.35
C PRO A 805 -9.35 -2.97 -41.80
N ALA A 806 -9.02 -3.13 -43.08
CA ALA A 806 -7.75 -2.73 -43.68
C ALA A 806 -7.57 -1.20 -43.80
N ILE A 807 -7.83 -0.44 -42.73
CA ILE A 807 -7.66 1.00 -42.68
C ILE A 807 -6.15 1.31 -42.58
N GLY A 808 -5.54 1.75 -43.68
CA GLY A 808 -4.31 2.54 -43.70
C GLY A 808 -2.97 1.81 -43.54
N LYS A 809 -2.75 0.68 -44.23
CA LYS A 809 -1.46 -0.07 -44.20
C LYS A 809 -0.22 0.74 -44.65
N GLY A 810 -0.39 1.82 -45.42
CA GLY A 810 0.71 2.68 -45.90
C GLY A 810 1.24 3.68 -44.86
N SER A 811 0.34 4.39 -44.16
CA SER A 811 0.70 5.41 -43.15
C SER A 811 1.27 4.79 -41.86
N GLN A 812 0.74 3.64 -41.43
CA GLN A 812 1.22 2.95 -40.23
C GLN A 812 2.64 2.37 -40.38
N ARG A 813 3.06 1.97 -41.59
CA ARG A 813 4.43 1.47 -41.84
C ARG A 813 5.47 2.58 -41.73
N GLY A 814 5.17 3.78 -42.26
CA GLY A 814 6.03 4.96 -42.13
C GLY A 814 6.22 5.39 -40.67
N PHE A 815 5.12 5.50 -39.92
CA PHE A 815 5.15 5.86 -38.50
C PHE A 815 5.90 4.81 -37.64
N ALA A 816 5.71 3.52 -37.93
CA ALA A 816 6.44 2.45 -37.23
C ALA A 816 7.95 2.44 -37.53
N SER A 817 8.37 2.82 -38.74
CA SER A 817 9.78 2.95 -39.12
C SER A 817 10.45 4.13 -38.41
N ILE A 818 9.80 5.31 -38.42
CA ILE A 818 10.28 6.50 -37.71
C ILE A 818 10.39 6.25 -36.21
N ALA A 819 9.40 5.58 -35.61
CA ALA A 819 9.43 5.21 -34.19
C ALA A 819 10.52 4.17 -33.84
N LYS A 820 10.96 3.34 -34.80
CA LYS A 820 12.12 2.46 -34.60
C LYS A 820 13.42 3.25 -34.68
N ALA A 821 13.58 4.10 -35.69
CA ALA A 821 14.75 4.96 -35.86
C ALA A 821 14.96 5.89 -34.64
N GLY A 822 13.89 6.51 -34.15
CA GLY A 822 13.94 7.34 -32.94
C GLY A 822 14.38 6.56 -31.69
N ARG A 823 13.95 5.30 -31.52
CA ARG A 823 14.39 4.46 -30.40
C ARG A 823 15.84 4.02 -30.51
N VAL A 824 16.33 3.75 -31.72
CA VAL A 824 17.74 3.44 -31.96
C VAL A 824 18.60 4.65 -31.62
N SER A 825 18.25 5.84 -32.14
CA SER A 825 18.94 7.09 -31.81
C SER A 825 18.96 7.36 -30.29
N LEU A 826 17.81 7.22 -29.64
CA LEU A 826 17.71 7.38 -28.18
C LEU A 826 18.61 6.37 -27.42
N SER A 827 18.70 5.13 -27.90
CA SER A 827 19.56 4.12 -27.28
C SER A 827 21.04 4.48 -27.42
N VAL A 828 21.48 4.96 -28.59
CA VAL A 828 22.86 5.43 -28.82
C VAL A 828 23.22 6.56 -27.87
N VAL A 829 22.32 7.55 -27.73
CA VAL A 829 22.51 8.68 -26.81
C VAL A 829 22.63 8.19 -25.35
N LEU A 830 21.79 7.24 -24.94
CA LEU A 830 21.85 6.69 -23.58
C LEU A 830 23.15 5.93 -23.31
N PHE A 831 23.64 5.11 -24.26
CA PHE A 831 24.92 4.43 -24.13
C PHE A 831 26.10 5.41 -24.09
N ALA A 832 26.06 6.50 -24.85
CA ALA A 832 27.05 7.57 -24.74
C ALA A 832 27.04 8.22 -23.35
N CYS A 833 25.86 8.48 -22.77
CA CYS A 833 25.74 9.00 -21.41
C CYS A 833 26.30 8.01 -20.37
N ILE A 834 26.07 6.70 -20.53
CA ILE A 834 26.62 5.67 -19.63
C ILE A 834 28.15 5.73 -19.64
N MET A 835 28.77 5.81 -20.82
CA MET A 835 30.23 5.90 -20.94
C MET A 835 30.78 7.15 -20.27
N VAL A 836 30.12 8.31 -20.46
CA VAL A 836 30.52 9.57 -19.81
C VAL A 836 30.39 9.48 -18.29
N TRP A 837 29.27 8.97 -17.77
CA TRP A 837 29.03 8.88 -16.32
C TRP A 837 29.95 7.86 -15.66
N GLY A 838 30.19 6.72 -16.30
CA GLY A 838 31.13 5.71 -15.82
C GLY A 838 32.57 6.21 -15.80
N ALA A 839 33.04 6.83 -16.89
CA ALA A 839 34.40 7.38 -16.96
C ALA A 839 34.63 8.51 -15.96
N TYR A 840 33.64 9.41 -15.83
CA TYR A 840 33.70 10.49 -14.85
C TYR A 840 33.66 9.96 -13.41
N GLY A 841 32.78 8.99 -13.12
CA GLY A 841 32.68 8.37 -11.80
C GLY A 841 33.95 7.63 -11.38
N ALA A 842 34.58 6.89 -12.29
CA ALA A 842 35.85 6.21 -12.02
C ALA A 842 36.99 7.20 -11.70
N LEU A 843 37.03 8.33 -12.42
CA LEU A 843 37.99 9.39 -12.12
C LEU A 843 37.70 10.05 -10.77
N LEU A 844 36.42 10.27 -10.45
CA LEU A 844 36.01 10.83 -9.17
C LEU A 844 36.43 9.93 -8.01
N ASP A 845 36.23 8.62 -8.16
CA ASP A 845 36.64 7.61 -7.20
C ASP A 845 38.15 7.61 -6.97
N SER A 846 38.96 7.70 -8.05
CA SER A 846 40.43 7.80 -7.95
C SER A 846 40.94 9.08 -7.26
N THR A 847 40.10 10.13 -7.18
CA THR A 847 40.47 11.41 -6.55
C THR A 847 40.00 11.53 -5.11
N ARG A 848 39.10 10.65 -4.67
CA ARG A 848 38.59 10.60 -3.30
C ARG A 848 39.27 9.46 -2.54
N SER A 849 39.22 9.53 -1.21
CA SER A 849 39.66 8.43 -0.36
C SER A 849 38.70 7.26 -0.52
N SER A 850 39.03 6.27 -1.36
CA SER A 850 38.20 5.10 -1.56
C SER A 850 37.93 4.38 -0.23
N VAL A 851 36.76 3.72 -0.15
CA VAL A 851 36.43 2.89 1.02
C VAL A 851 37.47 1.77 1.10
N THR A 852 38.10 1.64 2.25
CA THR A 852 39.15 0.63 2.48
C THR A 852 38.66 -0.45 3.44
N ALA A 853 39.28 -1.62 3.33
CA ALA A 853 39.07 -2.70 4.28
C ALA A 853 39.73 -2.31 5.62
N SER A 854 38.92 -2.14 6.67
CA SER A 854 39.42 -1.88 8.02
C SER A 854 39.78 -3.19 8.70
N GLY A 855 41.06 -3.31 9.09
CA GLY A 855 41.59 -4.40 9.91
C GLY A 855 42.26 -3.94 11.21
N SER A 856 42.52 -2.64 11.37
CA SER A 856 43.12 -2.05 12.56
C SER A 856 42.03 -1.56 13.52
N GLY A 857 42.13 -1.99 14.78
CA GLY A 857 41.19 -1.65 15.83
C GLY A 857 41.88 -1.68 17.19
N LEU A 858 41.12 -1.48 18.26
CA LEU A 858 41.67 -1.56 19.61
C LEU A 858 42.34 -2.93 19.84
N PRO A 859 43.50 -2.98 20.53
CA PRO A 859 44.16 -4.23 20.90
C PRO A 859 43.20 -5.18 21.63
N MET A 860 43.43 -6.48 21.52
CA MET A 860 42.56 -7.50 22.11
C MET A 860 42.30 -7.27 23.60
N VAL A 861 43.31 -6.83 24.35
CA VAL A 861 43.19 -6.52 25.80
C VAL A 861 42.19 -5.38 26.06
N ALA A 862 42.18 -4.34 25.22
CA ALA A 862 41.23 -3.23 25.35
C ALA A 862 39.82 -3.67 24.93
N ARG A 863 39.69 -4.55 23.93
CA ARG A 863 38.40 -5.15 23.53
C ARG A 863 37.83 -6.03 24.64
N ASP A 864 38.65 -6.85 25.28
CA ASP A 864 38.25 -7.67 26.42
C ASP A 864 37.78 -6.80 27.60
N TYR A 865 38.47 -5.68 27.87
CA TYR A 865 38.03 -4.72 28.88
C TYR A 865 36.65 -4.14 28.56
N LEU A 866 36.40 -3.72 27.31
CA LEU A 866 35.10 -3.20 26.88
C LEU A 866 34.00 -4.28 26.92
N ALA A 867 34.33 -5.55 26.63
CA ALA A 867 33.38 -6.65 26.62
C ALA A 867 32.89 -7.06 28.01
N GLN A 868 33.69 -6.84 29.07
CA GLN A 868 33.35 -7.24 30.43
C GLN A 868 32.10 -6.54 30.98
N LYS A 869 31.90 -5.25 30.68
CA LYS A 869 30.77 -4.46 31.22
C LYS A 869 30.40 -3.33 30.27
N SER A 870 29.10 -3.13 30.06
CA SER A 870 28.60 -2.08 29.16
C SER A 870 28.88 -0.64 29.61
N SER A 871 29.33 -0.43 30.86
CA SER A 871 29.77 0.86 31.40
C SER A 871 31.26 1.16 31.20
N HIS A 872 32.04 0.21 30.71
CA HIS A 872 33.46 0.45 30.44
C HIS A 872 33.63 1.31 29.20
N ARG A 873 34.54 2.28 29.28
CA ARG A 873 34.91 3.17 28.18
C ARG A 873 36.42 3.26 28.09
N VAL A 874 36.92 3.38 26.87
CA VAL A 874 38.32 3.66 26.53
C VAL A 874 38.32 4.94 25.70
N ILE A 875 39.26 5.86 25.91
CA ILE A 875 39.43 7.00 25.00
C ILE A 875 40.51 6.65 24.00
N ALA A 876 40.27 6.89 22.71
CA ALA A 876 41.34 6.98 21.72
C ALA A 876 41.75 8.45 21.54
N LEU A 877 43.03 8.76 21.72
CA LEU A 877 43.63 10.09 21.59
C LEU A 877 44.63 10.08 20.43
N SER A 878 44.36 10.86 19.38
CA SER A 878 45.23 10.99 18.21
C SER A 878 45.81 12.40 18.16
N ALA A 879 47.14 12.53 18.22
CA ALA A 879 47.84 13.79 18.05
C ALA A 879 47.99 14.10 16.55
N VAL A 880 47.18 15.04 16.03
CA VAL A 880 47.26 15.47 14.62
C VAL A 880 48.42 16.44 14.42
N SER A 881 48.62 17.34 15.39
CA SER A 881 49.77 18.26 15.45
C SER A 881 50.08 18.63 16.90
N ASP A 882 51.19 19.32 17.16
CA ASP A 882 51.59 19.79 18.50
C ASP A 882 50.55 20.69 19.20
N SER A 883 49.54 21.18 18.46
CA SER A 883 48.47 22.05 18.98
C SER A 883 47.06 21.49 18.74
N ARG A 884 46.94 20.28 18.18
CA ARG A 884 45.66 19.66 17.85
C ARG A 884 45.65 18.19 18.25
N ILE A 885 44.73 17.87 19.16
CA ILE A 885 44.41 16.51 19.55
C ILE A 885 42.97 16.19 19.12
N ASP A 886 42.80 15.07 18.44
CA ASP A 886 41.48 14.51 18.14
C ASP A 886 41.23 13.38 19.14
N TYR A 887 40.07 13.36 19.77
CA TYR A 887 39.69 12.31 20.72
C TYR A 887 38.40 11.62 20.31
N SER A 888 38.27 10.37 20.71
CA SER A 888 37.04 9.60 20.52
C SER A 888 36.83 8.64 21.68
N VAL A 889 35.60 8.63 22.22
CA VAL A 889 35.23 7.75 23.33
C VAL A 889 34.78 6.41 22.74
N MET A 890 35.59 5.38 22.93
CA MET A 890 35.37 4.03 22.44
C MET A 890 34.48 3.24 23.41
N ARG A 891 33.37 2.74 22.86
CA ARG A 891 32.49 1.74 23.50
C ARG A 891 32.68 0.33 22.92
N THR A 892 33.13 0.26 21.67
CA THR A 892 33.36 -0.97 20.91
C THR A 892 34.82 -1.02 20.43
N GLY A 893 35.21 -2.13 19.81
CA GLY A 893 36.60 -2.35 19.40
C GLY A 893 37.11 -1.38 18.34
N ASN A 894 36.24 -0.82 17.51
CA ASN A 894 36.66 -0.07 16.30
C ASN A 894 36.05 1.34 16.19
N GLY A 895 35.31 1.82 17.20
CA GLY A 895 34.61 3.10 17.11
C GLY A 895 33.44 3.03 16.13
N ASP A 896 32.31 2.50 16.61
CA ASP A 896 31.26 2.02 15.73
C ASP A 896 30.33 3.11 15.20
N ILE A 897 29.83 2.89 13.98
CA ILE A 897 28.77 3.70 13.36
C ILE A 897 27.51 3.84 14.23
N ILE A 898 27.24 2.90 15.15
CA ILE A 898 26.09 2.93 16.08
C ILE A 898 26.10 4.15 17.02
N ASP A 899 27.29 4.69 17.32
CA ASP A 899 27.44 5.84 18.20
C ASP A 899 27.30 7.16 17.41
N SER A 900 27.33 7.10 16.07
CA SER A 900 27.09 8.25 15.21
C SER A 900 25.62 8.71 15.27
N SER A 901 25.39 9.91 15.78
CA SER A 901 24.06 10.49 15.91
C SER A 901 23.97 11.89 15.28
N PRO A 902 23.17 12.08 14.22
CA PRO A 902 22.93 13.40 13.62
C PRO A 902 22.31 14.38 14.62
N ALA A 903 21.42 13.89 15.48
CA ALA A 903 20.76 14.69 16.50
C ALA A 903 21.76 15.23 17.53
N ALA A 904 22.70 14.40 18.00
CA ALA A 904 23.75 14.83 18.92
C ALA A 904 24.68 15.89 18.29
N ARG A 905 25.10 15.69 17.03
CA ARG A 905 25.95 16.64 16.29
C ARG A 905 25.33 18.02 16.16
N ILE A 906 24.02 18.09 15.94
CA ILE A 906 23.31 19.37 15.81
C ILE A 906 23.31 20.11 17.13
N THR A 907 23.00 19.42 18.23
CA THR A 907 23.04 19.99 19.59
C THR A 907 24.42 20.54 19.91
N GLN A 908 25.49 19.82 19.58
CA GLN A 908 26.87 20.30 19.76
C GLN A 908 27.15 21.54 18.90
N SER A 909 26.67 21.60 17.65
CA SER A 909 26.92 22.70 16.74
C SER A 909 26.37 24.07 17.21
N PHE A 910 25.39 24.05 18.14
CA PHE A 910 24.78 25.25 18.73
C PHE A 910 25.35 25.63 20.10
N GLY A 911 26.46 25.02 20.52
CA GLY A 911 27.19 25.41 21.73
C GLY A 911 26.61 24.87 23.04
N THR A 912 25.61 23.98 22.97
CA THR A 912 25.26 23.09 24.09
C THR A 912 26.29 21.96 24.18
N ALA A 913 27.49 22.30 24.67
CA ALA A 913 28.51 21.32 25.01
C ALA A 913 28.15 20.68 26.37
N ASP A 914 28.23 19.35 26.45
CA ASP A 914 28.17 18.69 27.75
C ASP A 914 29.46 18.99 28.50
N SER A 915 29.36 19.31 29.78
CA SER A 915 30.50 19.51 30.68
C SER A 915 31.54 18.38 30.55
N THR A 916 31.09 17.13 30.34
CA THR A 916 31.97 15.98 30.15
C THR A 916 32.83 16.06 28.87
N THR A 917 32.29 16.66 27.81
CA THR A 917 32.98 16.84 26.52
C THR A 917 34.07 17.89 26.64
N GLU A 918 33.80 18.97 27.40
CA GLU A 918 34.79 20.00 27.71
C GLU A 918 35.92 19.46 28.59
N THR A 919 35.60 18.70 29.65
CA THR A 919 36.61 18.08 30.52
C THR A 919 37.49 17.09 29.78
N ILE A 920 36.93 16.24 28.90
CA ILE A 920 37.73 15.29 28.10
C ILE A 920 38.64 16.04 27.12
N GLY A 921 38.12 17.10 26.49
CA GLY A 921 38.91 17.94 25.59
C GLY A 921 40.04 18.68 26.30
N GLN A 922 39.79 19.23 27.48
CA GLN A 922 40.78 19.89 28.32
C GLN A 922 41.86 18.90 28.80
N ALA A 923 41.46 17.75 29.36
CA ALA A 923 42.38 16.70 29.78
C ALA A 923 43.24 16.18 28.61
N GLY A 924 42.66 16.01 27.42
CA GLY A 924 43.41 15.64 26.22
C GLY A 924 44.43 16.70 25.79
N ALA A 925 44.06 17.99 25.83
CA ALA A 925 44.96 19.08 25.51
C ALA A 925 46.11 19.22 26.53
N GLU A 926 45.81 19.03 27.82
CA GLU A 926 46.82 19.04 28.89
C GLU A 926 47.83 17.91 28.70
N LEU A 927 47.36 16.68 28.43
CA LEU A 927 48.22 15.51 28.16
C LEU A 927 49.09 15.67 26.91
N LEU A 928 48.64 16.39 25.89
CA LEU A 928 49.48 16.72 24.74
C LEU A 928 50.58 17.74 25.12
N SER A 929 50.25 18.71 25.96
CA SER A 929 51.17 19.79 26.33
C SER A 929 52.24 19.39 27.34
N ASN A 930 51.88 18.62 28.38
CA ASN A 930 52.74 18.28 29.52
C ASN A 930 52.31 16.95 30.16
N SER A 931 53.15 16.37 31.03
CA SER A 931 52.72 15.31 31.96
C SER A 931 51.78 15.90 33.01
N ALA A 932 50.51 15.48 33.03
CA ALA A 932 49.46 16.04 33.86
C ALA A 932 48.72 14.93 34.62
N ASP A 933 49.08 14.77 35.91
CA ASP A 933 48.46 13.79 36.80
C ASP A 933 46.97 14.11 37.07
N ASP A 934 46.64 15.40 37.15
CA ASP A 934 45.28 15.90 37.35
C ASP A 934 44.36 15.51 36.18
N ALA A 935 44.86 15.60 34.93
CA ALA A 935 44.11 15.17 33.75
C ALA A 935 43.78 13.67 33.79
N ILE A 936 44.71 12.82 34.24
CA ILE A 936 44.46 11.37 34.44
C ILE A 936 43.43 11.15 35.56
N ALA A 937 43.51 11.91 36.66
CA ALA A 937 42.56 11.84 37.77
C ALA A 937 41.14 12.26 37.34
N GLU A 938 41.00 13.27 36.49
CA GLU A 938 39.71 13.69 35.93
C GLU A 938 39.11 12.63 35.00
N LEU A 939 39.91 12.06 34.08
CA LEU A 939 39.46 10.99 33.19
C LEU A 939 39.04 9.73 33.97
N THR A 940 39.76 9.38 35.03
CA THR A 940 39.37 8.28 35.92
C THR A 940 38.13 8.61 36.75
N GLY A 941 37.97 9.85 37.22
CA GLY A 941 36.77 10.34 37.90
C GLY A 941 35.51 10.28 37.03
N LEU A 942 35.67 10.45 35.71
CA LEU A 942 34.61 10.25 34.71
C LEU A 942 34.26 8.77 34.47
N GLY A 943 35.06 7.83 34.99
CA GLY A 943 34.84 6.38 34.87
C GLY A 943 35.49 5.74 33.64
N ILE A 944 36.49 6.38 33.05
CA ILE A 944 37.21 5.91 31.85
C ILE A 944 38.37 5.02 32.27
N GLY A 945 38.46 3.81 31.72
CA GLY A 945 39.42 2.80 32.21
C GLY A 945 40.75 2.71 31.46
N GLY A 946 40.87 3.36 30.30
CA GLY A 946 42.08 3.29 29.49
C GLY A 946 42.14 4.35 28.41
N ILE A 947 43.36 4.60 27.94
CA ILE A 947 43.70 5.53 26.86
C ILE A 947 44.41 4.73 25.76
N TYR A 948 43.99 4.88 24.52
CA TYR A 948 44.62 4.31 23.35
C TYR A 948 45.18 5.42 22.47
N VAL A 949 46.46 5.34 22.11
CA VAL A 949 47.10 6.30 21.21
C VAL A 949 47.47 5.58 19.92
N PRO A 950 46.76 5.82 18.80
CA PRO A 950 47.11 5.23 17.52
C PRO A 950 48.36 5.89 16.93
N PHE A 951 49.19 5.11 16.23
CA PHE A 951 50.33 5.66 15.49
C PHE A 951 49.86 6.27 14.16
N THR A 952 50.26 7.51 13.89
CA THR A 952 49.77 8.33 12.77
C THR A 952 50.22 7.86 11.39
N ALA A 953 51.24 6.98 11.30
CA ALA A 953 51.71 6.37 10.06
C ALA A 953 50.65 5.55 9.31
N ASN A 954 49.65 4.99 10.02
CA ASN A 954 48.54 4.24 9.42
C ASN A 954 47.27 5.07 9.20
N VAL A 955 47.20 6.29 9.74
CA VAL A 955 46.03 7.18 9.61
C VAL A 955 46.04 7.94 8.27
N ASN A 956 47.22 8.19 7.69
CA ASN A 956 47.39 9.08 6.54
C ASN A 956 47.68 8.41 5.19
N ASN A 957 47.64 7.07 5.07
CA ASN A 957 47.82 6.39 3.77
C ASN A 957 46.64 6.60 2.78
N LEU A 958 45.66 7.45 3.11
CA LEU A 958 44.48 7.76 2.29
C LEU A 958 44.37 9.23 1.86
N GLY A 959 45.43 10.03 2.02
CA GLY A 959 45.51 11.39 1.51
C GLY A 959 46.82 11.62 0.76
N THR A 960 46.76 12.25 -0.41
CA THR A 960 47.94 12.65 -1.18
C THR A 960 48.95 13.44 -0.34
N GLY A 961 50.17 12.92 -0.21
CA GLY A 961 51.39 13.70 0.04
C GLY A 961 51.70 14.01 1.51
N SER A 962 52.84 13.49 1.96
CA SER A 962 53.55 13.78 3.22
C SER A 962 52.77 13.52 4.51
N ALA A 963 53.02 12.37 5.14
CA ALA A 963 53.09 12.33 6.59
C ALA A 963 54.10 13.42 7.00
N SER A 964 53.61 14.53 7.53
CA SER A 964 54.52 15.55 8.03
C SER A 964 55.22 14.95 9.24
N SER A 965 56.56 14.98 9.25
CA SER A 965 57.39 14.55 10.39
C SER A 965 56.96 15.17 11.72
N SER A 966 56.21 16.27 11.68
CA SER A 966 55.58 16.89 12.84
C SER A 966 54.50 16.04 13.54
N SER A 967 53.73 15.21 12.83
CA SER A 967 52.64 14.42 13.44
C SER A 967 53.15 13.16 14.15
N GLU A 968 54.22 12.55 13.63
CA GLU A 968 54.93 11.46 14.32
C GLU A 968 55.56 11.98 15.61
N ASN A 969 56.27 13.13 15.54
CA ASN A 969 56.83 13.79 16.73
C ASN A 969 55.75 14.17 17.76
N ALA A 970 54.57 14.64 17.33
CA ALA A 970 53.45 14.96 18.21
C ALA A 970 52.87 13.71 18.90
N THR A 971 52.88 12.57 18.23
CA THR A 971 52.39 11.30 18.79
C THR A 971 53.36 10.75 19.82
N ASP A 972 54.67 10.81 19.52
CA ASP A 972 55.72 10.37 20.45
C ASP A 972 55.78 11.24 21.71
N THR A 973 55.60 12.56 21.57
CA THR A 973 55.49 13.48 22.71
C THR A 973 54.25 13.18 23.56
N LEU A 974 53.09 12.93 22.96
CA LEU A 974 51.88 12.50 23.68
C LEU A 974 52.11 11.20 24.46
N ILE A 975 52.73 10.19 23.85
CA ILE A 975 53.07 8.91 24.50
C ILE A 975 54.03 9.13 25.68
N SER A 976 55.05 9.98 25.50
CA SER A 976 56.00 10.35 26.55
C SER A 976 55.31 11.06 27.73
N ASN A 977 54.40 11.99 27.45
CA ASN A 977 53.67 12.72 28.49
C ASN A 977 52.72 11.80 29.27
N ILE A 978 52.01 10.90 28.58
CA ILE A 978 51.10 9.92 29.21
C ILE A 978 51.88 8.92 30.08
N THR A 979 53.04 8.44 29.60
CA THR A 979 53.89 7.51 30.37
C THR A 979 54.54 8.16 31.59
N ALA A 980 54.83 9.46 31.53
CA ALA A 980 55.38 10.22 32.65
C ALA A 980 54.33 10.59 33.73
N SER A 981 53.04 10.51 33.40
CA SER A 981 51.95 10.85 34.32
C SER A 981 51.64 9.72 35.31
N ALA A 982 51.36 10.06 36.56
CA ALA A 982 51.02 9.11 37.61
C ALA A 982 49.65 8.45 37.35
N GLY A 983 49.52 7.18 37.75
CA GLY A 983 48.24 6.45 37.66
C GLY A 983 47.98 5.74 36.34
N VAL A 984 48.95 5.72 35.42
CA VAL A 984 48.87 5.05 34.11
C VAL A 984 49.80 3.84 34.05
N GLN A 985 49.37 2.76 33.40
CA GLN A 985 50.19 1.59 33.09
C GLN A 985 50.13 1.27 31.60
N SER A 986 51.28 1.25 30.92
CA SER A 986 51.37 0.74 29.54
C SER A 986 51.19 -0.78 29.54
N VAL A 987 50.24 -1.28 28.75
CA VAL A 987 49.89 -2.72 28.72
C VAL A 987 50.30 -3.37 27.40
N VAL A 988 50.06 -2.71 26.27
CA VAL A 988 50.34 -3.23 24.93
C VAL A 988 50.80 -2.10 24.03
N SER A 989 51.86 -2.32 23.27
CA SER A 989 52.31 -1.44 22.17
C SER A 989 52.45 -2.30 20.92
N ASN A 990 51.60 -2.04 19.92
CA ASN A 990 51.59 -2.74 18.64
C ASN A 990 51.96 -1.78 17.51
N SER A 991 52.08 -2.29 16.28
CA SER A 991 52.27 -1.46 15.08
C SER A 991 51.18 -0.42 14.86
N ASP A 992 49.98 -0.63 15.41
CA ASP A 992 48.82 0.26 15.24
C ASP A 992 48.72 1.34 16.32
N GLY A 993 49.36 1.17 17.47
CA GLY A 993 49.25 2.11 18.59
C GLY A 993 49.65 1.51 19.95
N THR A 994 49.65 2.38 20.97
CA THR A 994 49.92 2.04 22.37
C THR A 994 48.66 2.14 23.23
N TYR A 995 48.37 1.10 24.01
CA TYR A 995 47.27 1.07 24.97
C TYR A 995 47.76 1.20 26.41
N PHE A 996 47.18 2.18 27.09
CA PHE A 996 47.41 2.53 28.48
C PHE A 996 46.17 2.20 29.31
N ARG A 997 46.37 1.52 30.43
CA ARG A 997 45.33 1.25 31.43
C ARG A 997 45.45 2.25 32.59
N LEU A 998 44.32 2.79 33.03
CA LEU A 998 44.27 3.69 34.17
C LEU A 998 44.07 2.89 35.46
N THR A 999 44.93 3.13 36.46
CA THR A 999 45.00 2.33 37.71
C THR A 999 44.04 2.79 38.80
N GLY A 1000 43.49 4.01 38.68
CA GLY A 1000 42.57 4.60 39.66
C GLY A 1000 41.16 4.01 39.70
N LEU A 1001 40.81 3.09 38.79
CA LEU A 1001 39.50 2.46 38.71
C LEU A 1001 39.59 0.95 38.94
N ASP A 1002 38.78 0.45 39.86
CA ASP A 1002 38.55 -0.99 40.01
C ASP A 1002 37.92 -1.56 38.74
N ALA A 1003 38.61 -2.47 38.06
CA ALA A 1003 38.14 -3.05 36.80
C ALA A 1003 36.80 -3.80 36.88
N TYR A 1004 36.36 -4.16 38.10
CA TYR A 1004 35.08 -4.86 38.32
C TYR A 1004 33.94 -3.92 38.75
N GLN A 1005 34.25 -2.85 39.50
CA GLN A 1005 33.22 -1.93 40.04
C GLN A 1005 33.12 -0.62 39.27
N GLY A 1006 34.22 -0.16 38.67
CA GLY A 1006 34.33 1.07 37.90
C GLY A 1006 33.51 1.10 36.61
N GLY A 1007 33.35 2.32 36.06
CA GLY A 1007 32.69 2.58 34.79
C GLY A 1007 31.75 3.78 34.84
N ILE A 1008 31.31 4.22 33.66
CA ILE A 1008 30.46 5.40 33.51
C ILE A 1008 29.05 5.18 34.09
N SER A 1009 28.38 6.27 34.47
CA SER A 1009 26.98 6.23 34.92
C SER A 1009 26.04 5.88 33.78
N THR A 1010 25.38 4.71 33.87
CA THR A 1010 24.38 4.24 32.87
C THR A 1010 22.93 4.63 33.22
N LYS A 1011 22.73 5.54 34.18
CA LYS A 1011 21.39 5.96 34.63
C LYS A 1011 20.55 6.57 33.49
N GLY A 1012 21.17 7.42 32.67
CA GLY A 1012 20.51 8.06 31.52
C GLY A 1012 20.03 7.06 30.48
N GLU A 1013 20.90 6.11 30.09
CA GLU A 1013 20.57 5.03 29.16
C GLU A 1013 19.38 4.18 29.68
N ARG A 1014 19.41 3.76 30.95
CA ARG A 1014 18.33 2.95 31.54
C ARG A 1014 16.99 3.69 31.54
N SER A 1015 17.01 4.99 31.85
CA SER A 1015 15.82 5.83 31.79
C SER A 1015 15.26 5.95 30.36
N ALA A 1016 16.13 6.10 29.36
CA ALA A 1016 15.73 6.15 27.96
C ALA A 1016 15.17 4.81 27.46
N LEU A 1017 15.73 3.68 27.91
CA LEU A 1017 15.25 2.34 27.56
C LEU A 1017 13.86 2.02 28.13
N GLN A 1018 13.54 2.54 29.32
CA GLN A 1018 12.26 2.34 30.02
C GLN A 1018 11.18 3.36 29.61
N ASN A 1019 11.46 4.27 28.68
CA ASN A 1019 10.51 5.29 28.25
C ASN A 1019 9.23 4.65 27.65
N PRO A 1020 8.01 4.97 28.15
CA PRO A 1020 6.77 4.40 27.64
C PRO A 1020 6.53 4.72 26.16
N PHE A 1021 7.01 5.88 25.67
CA PHE A 1021 6.90 6.26 24.27
C PHE A 1021 7.59 5.24 23.35
N ARG A 1022 8.77 4.73 23.75
CA ARG A 1022 9.50 3.68 23.00
C ARG A 1022 8.63 2.45 22.81
N HIS A 1023 8.01 1.96 23.89
CA HIS A 1023 7.16 0.76 23.82
C HIS A 1023 5.93 0.99 22.94
N MET A 1024 5.25 2.12 23.09
CA MET A 1024 4.08 2.45 22.26
C MET A 1024 4.45 2.55 20.78
N TRP A 1025 5.54 3.24 20.45
CA TRP A 1025 6.05 3.36 19.09
C TRP A 1025 6.38 1.99 18.48
N LEU A 1026 7.13 1.15 19.19
CA LEU A 1026 7.50 -0.20 18.71
C LEU A 1026 6.27 -1.09 18.47
N TRP A 1027 5.27 -1.05 19.36
CA TRP A 1027 4.01 -1.79 19.16
C TRP A 1027 3.23 -1.29 17.95
N CYS A 1028 3.09 0.03 17.79
CA CYS A 1028 2.43 0.61 16.63
C CYS A 1028 3.16 0.24 15.33
N LEU A 1029 4.49 0.36 15.30
CA LEU A 1029 5.32 0.02 14.15
C LEU A 1029 5.19 -1.47 13.81
N ALA A 1030 5.25 -2.36 14.80
CA ALA A 1030 5.10 -3.80 14.61
C ALA A 1030 3.72 -4.18 14.05
N ILE A 1031 2.63 -3.63 14.61
CA ILE A 1031 1.26 -3.88 14.11
C ILE A 1031 1.11 -3.37 12.68
N CYS A 1032 1.62 -2.16 12.40
CA CYS A 1032 1.60 -1.58 11.06
C CYS A 1032 2.33 -2.48 10.07
N LEU A 1033 3.57 -2.87 10.37
CA LEU A 1033 4.37 -3.76 9.51
C LEU A 1033 3.64 -5.09 9.26
N ILE A 1034 3.10 -5.74 10.28
CA ILE A 1034 2.35 -7.00 10.14
C ILE A 1034 1.19 -6.82 9.15
N VAL A 1035 0.36 -5.78 9.31
CA VAL A 1035 -0.76 -5.51 8.41
C VAL A 1035 -0.28 -5.34 6.95
N TYR A 1036 0.76 -4.54 6.73
CA TYR A 1036 1.26 -4.29 5.37
C TYR A 1036 1.96 -5.52 4.76
N PHE A 1037 2.68 -6.33 5.55
CA PHE A 1037 3.25 -7.60 5.10
C PHE A 1037 2.15 -8.60 4.71
N LEU A 1038 1.08 -8.71 5.49
CA LEU A 1038 -0.07 -9.57 5.19
C LEU A 1038 -0.72 -9.20 3.84
N VAL A 1039 -0.83 -7.90 3.52
CA VAL A 1039 -1.33 -7.42 2.22
C VAL A 1039 -0.33 -7.66 1.09
N ALA A 1040 0.96 -7.46 1.36
CA ALA A 1040 2.04 -7.55 0.38
C ALA A 1040 2.30 -8.99 -0.08
N LEU A 1041 1.98 -10.00 0.75
CA LEU A 1041 2.21 -11.41 0.44
C LEU A 1041 1.48 -11.85 -0.85
N PRO A 1042 2.18 -12.52 -1.78
CA PRO A 1042 1.57 -12.99 -3.01
C PRO A 1042 0.57 -14.11 -2.74
N ARG A 1043 -0.61 -14.02 -3.36
CA ARG A 1043 -1.62 -15.08 -3.34
C ARG A 1043 -1.15 -16.22 -4.24
N ARG A 1044 -0.85 -17.40 -3.67
CA ARG A 1044 -0.82 -18.65 -4.44
C ARG A 1044 -2.26 -19.08 -4.68
N THR A 1045 -2.86 -18.70 -5.81
CA THR A 1045 -4.11 -19.34 -6.25
C THR A 1045 -3.77 -20.71 -6.81
N ARG A 1046 -4.61 -21.73 -6.53
CA ARG A 1046 -4.44 -23.07 -7.13
C ARG A 1046 -4.47 -23.02 -8.68
N SER A 1047 -5.07 -21.98 -9.27
CA SER A 1047 -5.03 -21.72 -10.71
C SER A 1047 -3.67 -21.30 -11.25
N SER A 1048 -2.72 -20.80 -10.44
CA SER A 1048 -1.37 -20.48 -10.94
C SER A 1048 -0.52 -21.72 -11.20
N GLN A 1049 -1.04 -22.91 -10.91
CA GLN A 1049 -0.40 -24.21 -11.15
C GLN A 1049 -1.01 -24.96 -12.35
N ARG A 1050 -2.00 -24.40 -13.05
CA ARG A 1050 -2.61 -25.02 -14.25
C ARG A 1050 -2.39 -24.18 -15.49
#